data_AF-A0A9X2RPV2-F1
#
_entry.id   AF-A0A9X2RPV2-F1
#
_cell.length_a   1.000
_cell.length_b   1.000
_cell.length_c   1.000
_cell.angle_alpha   90.00
_cell.angle_beta   90.00
_cell.angle_gamma   90.00
#
_symmetry.space_group_name_H-M   'P 1'
#
loop_
_entity.id
_entity.type
_entity.pdbx_description
1 polymer ?
#
loop_
_entity_poly.entity_id
_entity_poly.type
_entity_poly.pdbx_seq_one_letter_code
_entity_poly.pdbx_strand_id
1 'polypeptide(L)'
;MRRRARSVLAAVSLLLGGVAAAPFAHAQPGAAAAARDGDGAPAVWTARITAGQVPLLLAAGVDGHELAERPTGTKAAAVELHLTGEQARELRDRGVDLTEKRIPQRTKERLRAAGDGVFRPYSGKNGLRQELLDTAKAHPGLTKVVSIGKTVRGQDILALKLSKDARTAPDGRKPAVLYMSNQHAREWITPEMTRRLLHHYLDAYGKDARVTDVVDRAELWFVPSANPDGYDYTFQSPDTRLWRKNLRDNNGDGKITPGDGVDLNRNFPFKWGYDNEGSSPRPGSETYRGTAPASEPETQAIDAFEKAHRFSYAVNYHSAAELLLYGVGWQVATPTPDDVLYKALAGTPEKPAVPGYHPQLSSELYTTNGEADGHAANVNGTMMFTPEMSTCRTASKADPDDRWNPDDCPSSFSFPDDEKLIQQEFVKNVPFALSVAETAVNREGADRPRSVVGLSAPDFTPDAFTTSYALGDEQEVSVTARRSLRDLRLNYRIDGGRTHTAPLEEWKGGDRYGGQDSIRFAEYRAYVEGAEPGSGVRVWYTGRTRDGRAAASEPFTYTVADRPEADTLVIADEGGPGAARHTAAYTAALASAGRDAAVWDVATQGAPHALGVLGHFKSVVWYSAGNRPGGATLTAVRDFVNEGGKLVAAGRQAGGYGVVGPAETNDFSQYYLGAGSRLQHPAPARFTGSGALAGVSVRLGDAPGDKLDAAGSFAPVSDELPPAGFPQFRSAAAGDYTAAGGAAAGHPDGATGARCTEPDVTLRDSTCAAAADARRAAAVSTAGTVLLGFGLQHVPDPAERSALISAALRSVKG
;
A
#
# COMPACT_ATOMS: atom_id res chain seq x y z
N MET A 1 42.13 -59.54 -5.89
CA MET A 1 43.19 -58.98 -6.78
C MET A 1 42.54 -58.44 -8.06
N ARG A 2 43.26 -57.55 -8.78
CA ARG A 2 43.22 -57.25 -10.23
C ARG A 2 41.94 -57.53 -11.07
N ARG A 3 41.49 -56.45 -11.77
CA ARG A 3 41.19 -56.35 -13.23
C ARG A 3 40.00 -57.17 -13.79
N ARG A 4 38.95 -56.54 -14.34
CA ARG A 4 38.79 -55.76 -15.61
C ARG A 4 38.44 -56.62 -16.85
N ALA A 5 37.22 -56.35 -17.36
CA ALA A 5 36.91 -55.93 -18.74
C ALA A 5 36.61 -56.95 -19.87
N ARG A 6 35.43 -56.71 -20.49
CA ARG A 6 35.07 -56.77 -21.94
C ARG A 6 34.83 -58.10 -22.65
N SER A 7 33.79 -58.09 -23.47
CA SER A 7 33.68 -58.74 -24.79
C SER A 7 32.71 -57.92 -25.66
N VAL A 8 32.88 -57.94 -26.99
CA VAL A 8 32.17 -57.06 -27.95
C VAL A 8 31.98 -57.77 -29.29
N LEU A 9 30.77 -57.69 -29.87
CA LEU A 9 30.39 -57.93 -31.28
C LEU A 9 29.02 -57.21 -31.51
N ALA A 10 28.68 -56.48 -32.58
CA ALA A 10 29.02 -56.51 -34.02
C ALA A 10 28.35 -57.69 -34.78
N ALA A 11 27.82 -57.60 -36.01
CA ALA A 11 27.58 -56.52 -37.01
C ALA A 11 26.51 -57.02 -38.04
N VAL A 12 26.01 -56.35 -39.11
CA VAL A 12 26.08 -54.98 -39.69
C VAL A 12 24.90 -54.81 -40.70
N SER A 13 24.52 -53.59 -41.14
CA SER A 13 23.83 -53.35 -42.44
C SER A 13 23.88 -51.88 -42.90
N LEU A 14 23.66 -51.63 -44.20
CA LEU A 14 24.01 -50.40 -44.92
C LEU A 14 22.80 -49.49 -45.29
N LEU A 15 23.05 -48.17 -45.29
CA LEU A 15 22.89 -47.17 -46.39
C LEU A 15 21.80 -47.38 -47.46
N LEU A 16 21.13 -46.36 -48.01
CA LEU A 16 21.52 -44.94 -48.24
C LEU A 16 20.25 -44.06 -48.46
N GLY A 17 20.35 -42.74 -48.25
CA GLY A 17 19.32 -41.76 -48.68
C GLY A 17 19.24 -40.56 -47.74
N GLY A 18 19.38 -39.32 -48.26
CA GLY A 18 19.44 -38.13 -47.40
C GLY A 18 18.97 -36.84 -48.07
N VAL A 19 18.48 -35.92 -47.22
CA VAL A 19 18.24 -34.49 -47.49
C VAL A 19 18.84 -33.72 -46.31
N ALA A 20 19.39 -32.53 -46.56
CA ALA A 20 20.21 -31.84 -45.58
C ALA A 20 19.39 -31.20 -44.43
N ALA A 21 19.84 -31.43 -43.20
CA ALA A 21 19.53 -30.61 -42.04
C ALA A 21 20.87 -30.24 -41.37
N ALA A 22 21.14 -28.95 -41.21
CA ALA A 22 22.35 -28.49 -40.53
C ALA A 22 22.19 -28.70 -39.01
N PRO A 23 23.11 -29.39 -38.32
CA PRO A 23 23.04 -29.52 -36.88
C PRO A 23 23.35 -28.17 -36.23
N PHE A 24 22.43 -27.66 -35.41
CA PHE A 24 22.66 -26.47 -34.60
C PHE A 24 23.81 -26.73 -33.63
N ALA A 25 24.96 -26.11 -33.90
CA ALA A 25 26.09 -26.11 -32.99
C ALA A 25 25.64 -25.49 -31.67
N HIS A 26 25.50 -26.33 -30.64
CA HIS A 26 25.22 -25.88 -29.29
C HIS A 26 26.47 -25.13 -28.79
N ALA A 27 26.47 -23.81 -28.96
CA ALA A 27 27.46 -22.95 -28.33
C ALA A 27 27.39 -23.21 -26.83
N GLN A 28 28.49 -23.67 -26.25
CA GLN A 28 28.60 -23.75 -24.80
C GLN A 28 28.36 -22.35 -24.24
N PRO A 29 27.54 -22.18 -23.19
CA PRO A 29 27.51 -20.92 -22.45
C PRO A 29 28.94 -20.57 -22.06
N GLY A 30 29.42 -19.41 -22.53
CA GLY A 30 30.77 -18.95 -22.23
C GLY A 30 30.96 -18.90 -20.72
N ALA A 31 32.16 -19.23 -20.25
CA ALA A 31 32.47 -19.25 -18.82
C ALA A 31 31.97 -17.95 -18.17
N ALA A 32 31.10 -18.08 -17.16
CA ALA A 32 30.49 -16.94 -16.50
C ALA A 32 31.60 -15.97 -16.05
N ALA A 33 31.43 -14.69 -16.36
CA ALA A 33 32.31 -13.66 -15.82
C ALA A 33 32.27 -13.78 -14.29
N ALA A 34 33.40 -14.14 -13.68
CA ALA A 34 33.45 -14.32 -12.24
C ALA A 34 33.00 -13.03 -11.56
N ALA A 35 31.93 -13.12 -10.77
CA ALA A 35 31.45 -12.00 -9.95
C ALA A 35 32.62 -11.48 -9.13
N ARG A 36 32.83 -10.15 -9.10
CA ARG A 36 33.95 -9.59 -8.36
C ARG A 36 33.60 -9.66 -6.88
N ASP A 37 34.57 -10.03 -6.04
CA ASP A 37 34.37 -10.05 -4.59
C ASP A 37 33.91 -8.66 -4.12
N GLY A 38 32.63 -8.58 -3.71
CA GLY A 38 31.93 -7.33 -3.38
C GLY A 38 30.66 -7.04 -4.20
N ASP A 39 30.44 -7.67 -5.36
CA ASP A 39 29.27 -7.37 -6.22
C ASP A 39 27.92 -7.74 -5.58
N GLY A 40 27.87 -8.80 -4.77
CA GLY A 40 26.62 -9.34 -4.23
C GLY A 40 26.11 -8.67 -2.95
N ALA A 41 26.98 -8.11 -2.11
CA ALA A 41 26.59 -7.63 -0.78
C ALA A 41 25.77 -6.31 -0.86
N PRO A 42 24.68 -6.16 -0.07
CA PRO A 42 23.99 -4.88 0.05
C PRO A 42 24.91 -3.81 0.62
N ALA A 43 25.11 -2.74 -0.14
CA ALA A 43 25.80 -1.54 0.28
C ALA A 43 24.79 -0.39 0.47
N VAL A 44 25.22 0.65 1.17
CA VAL A 44 24.44 1.88 1.32
C VAL A 44 24.79 2.82 0.17
N TRP A 45 23.77 3.28 -0.55
CA TRP A 45 23.88 4.22 -1.66
C TRP A 45 23.09 5.48 -1.33
N THR A 46 23.44 6.58 -1.98
CA THR A 46 22.65 7.81 -1.99
C THR A 46 22.28 8.17 -3.41
N ALA A 47 21.06 8.67 -3.62
CA ALA A 47 20.60 9.16 -4.90
C ALA A 47 19.86 10.49 -4.74
N ARG A 48 19.77 11.26 -5.83
CA ARG A 48 18.73 12.28 -5.97
C ARG A 48 17.66 11.78 -6.93
N ILE A 49 16.45 11.55 -6.42
CA ILE A 49 15.34 10.98 -7.20
C ILE A 49 14.19 11.98 -7.37
N THR A 50 13.63 12.00 -8.57
CA THR A 50 12.32 12.62 -8.87
C THR A 50 11.18 11.63 -8.55
N ALA A 51 9.94 12.12 -8.50
CA ALA A 51 8.76 11.27 -8.29
C ALA A 51 8.70 10.12 -9.32
N GLY A 52 9.00 10.39 -10.60
CA GLY A 52 9.08 9.38 -11.66
C GLY A 52 10.21 8.36 -11.53
N GLN A 53 11.14 8.52 -10.59
CA GLN A 53 12.19 7.53 -10.31
C GLN A 53 11.86 6.63 -9.10
N VAL A 54 10.92 6.99 -8.24
CA VAL A 54 10.33 6.09 -7.22
C VAL A 54 9.77 4.80 -7.85
N PRO A 55 9.12 4.83 -9.04
CA PRO A 55 8.83 3.67 -9.88
C PRO A 55 9.98 2.69 -10.09
N LEU A 56 11.18 3.21 -10.38
CA LEU A 56 12.36 2.41 -10.69
C LEU A 56 12.93 1.73 -9.43
N LEU A 57 12.81 2.38 -8.27
CA LEU A 57 13.40 1.89 -7.01
C LEU A 57 12.70 0.67 -6.42
N LEU A 58 11.37 0.72 -6.18
CA LEU A 58 10.68 -0.47 -5.61
C LEU A 58 10.69 -1.65 -6.61
N ALA A 59 10.76 -1.35 -7.92
CA ALA A 59 10.98 -2.36 -8.97
C ALA A 59 12.32 -3.11 -8.81
N ALA A 60 13.37 -2.41 -8.37
CA ALA A 60 14.65 -3.03 -8.04
C ALA A 60 14.63 -3.77 -6.68
N GLY A 61 13.52 -3.76 -5.93
CA GLY A 61 13.39 -4.42 -4.62
C GLY A 61 13.78 -3.56 -3.41
N VAL A 62 13.86 -2.24 -3.58
CA VAL A 62 14.02 -1.27 -2.46
C VAL A 62 12.81 -1.32 -1.54
N ASP A 63 13.03 -1.27 -0.22
CA ASP A 63 11.93 -1.06 0.75
C ASP A 63 11.52 0.42 0.78
N GLY A 64 10.23 0.71 0.67
CA GLY A 64 9.77 2.10 0.55
C GLY A 64 9.93 2.94 1.83
N HIS A 65 10.21 2.34 2.99
CA HIS A 65 10.69 3.07 4.17
C HIS A 65 11.99 3.85 3.91
N GLU A 66 12.81 3.39 2.96
CA GLU A 66 14.04 4.07 2.52
C GLU A 66 13.74 5.36 1.71
N LEU A 67 12.47 5.63 1.40
CA LEU A 67 11.99 6.76 0.59
C LEU A 67 11.19 7.81 1.38
N ALA A 68 11.36 7.86 2.70
CA ALA A 68 10.57 8.70 3.61
C ALA A 68 10.52 10.20 3.22
N GLU A 69 11.63 10.79 2.77
CA GLU A 69 11.62 12.12 2.13
C GLU A 69 11.17 12.00 0.65
N ARG A 70 9.85 11.86 0.42
CA ARG A 70 9.29 11.80 -0.95
C ARG A 70 9.52 13.10 -1.73
N PRO A 71 9.95 13.03 -3.01
CA PRO A 71 10.08 14.21 -3.89
C PRO A 71 8.72 14.81 -4.27
N THR A 72 8.35 15.95 -3.69
CA THR A 72 7.10 16.63 -4.03
C THR A 72 7.19 17.36 -5.38
N GLY A 73 6.47 16.86 -6.38
CA GLY A 73 6.42 17.45 -7.73
C GLY A 73 7.76 17.35 -8.46
N THR A 74 8.21 18.44 -9.08
CA THR A 74 9.43 18.46 -9.92
C THR A 74 10.74 18.52 -9.13
N LYS A 75 10.70 18.60 -7.79
CA LYS A 75 11.91 18.69 -6.95
C LYS A 75 12.45 17.31 -6.62
N ALA A 76 13.65 16.98 -7.10
CA ALA A 76 14.32 15.73 -6.72
C ALA A 76 14.74 15.74 -5.23
N ALA A 77 14.30 14.74 -4.47
CA ALA A 77 14.67 14.52 -3.07
C ALA A 77 15.96 13.70 -2.96
N ALA A 78 16.63 13.77 -1.81
CA ALA A 78 17.81 12.94 -1.54
C ALA A 78 17.38 11.70 -0.73
N VAL A 79 17.65 10.51 -1.24
CA VAL A 79 17.33 9.24 -0.58
C VAL A 79 18.59 8.44 -0.27
N GLU A 80 18.51 7.61 0.75
CA GLU A 80 19.50 6.58 1.08
C GLU A 80 18.90 5.21 0.74
N LEU A 81 19.66 4.31 0.12
CA LEU A 81 19.14 3.09 -0.51
C LEU A 81 20.05 1.89 -0.22
N HIS A 82 19.46 0.75 0.13
CA HIS A 82 20.16 -0.50 0.42
C HIS A 82 20.12 -1.40 -0.81
N LEU A 83 21.22 -1.43 -1.57
CA LEU A 83 21.28 -2.11 -2.88
C LEU A 83 22.56 -2.95 -2.98
N THR A 84 22.45 -4.13 -3.59
CA THR A 84 23.59 -4.88 -4.11
C THR A 84 24.29 -4.09 -5.23
N GLY A 85 25.54 -4.46 -5.55
CA GLY A 85 26.26 -3.87 -6.68
C GLY A 85 25.56 -4.09 -8.04
N GLU A 86 24.73 -5.13 -8.15
CA GLU A 86 23.92 -5.42 -9.34
C GLU A 86 22.69 -4.51 -9.45
N GLN A 87 21.87 -4.41 -8.39
CA GLN A 87 20.72 -3.49 -8.36
C GLN A 87 21.16 -2.03 -8.61
N ALA A 88 22.28 -1.62 -8.02
CA ALA A 88 22.83 -0.27 -8.21
C ALA A 88 23.39 -0.02 -9.62
N ARG A 89 23.77 -1.06 -10.38
CA ARG A 89 24.06 -0.95 -11.82
C ARG A 89 22.78 -0.80 -12.62
N GLU A 90 21.81 -1.70 -12.43
CA GLU A 90 20.55 -1.67 -13.18
C GLU A 90 19.84 -0.31 -13.05
N LEU A 91 19.80 0.26 -11.84
CA LEU A 91 19.22 1.58 -11.58
C LEU A 91 20.00 2.72 -12.26
N ARG A 92 21.34 2.65 -12.32
CA ARG A 92 22.16 3.64 -13.06
C ARG A 92 21.96 3.55 -14.56
N ASP A 93 21.88 2.34 -15.11
CA ASP A 93 21.59 2.09 -16.53
C ASP A 93 20.17 2.56 -16.89
N ARG A 94 19.26 2.59 -15.92
CA ARG A 94 17.90 3.18 -15.99
C ARG A 94 17.86 4.68 -15.63
N GLY A 95 19.01 5.35 -15.49
CA GLY A 95 19.11 6.81 -15.32
C GLY A 95 18.94 7.34 -13.89
N VAL A 96 19.06 6.50 -12.86
CA VAL A 96 19.10 6.95 -11.46
C VAL A 96 20.55 7.25 -11.06
N ASP A 97 20.86 8.51 -10.74
CA ASP A 97 22.18 8.90 -10.27
C ASP A 97 22.40 8.40 -8.83
N LEU A 98 23.14 7.30 -8.72
CA LEU A 98 23.51 6.62 -7.48
C LEU A 98 24.99 6.83 -7.16
N THR A 99 25.29 7.19 -5.92
CA THR A 99 26.65 7.25 -5.36
C THR A 99 26.75 6.35 -4.13
N GLU A 100 27.79 5.51 -4.06
CA GLU A 100 27.99 4.61 -2.91
C GLU A 100 28.47 5.39 -1.68
N LYS A 101 27.80 5.20 -0.54
CA LYS A 101 28.02 5.98 0.68
C LYS A 101 29.18 5.41 1.52
N ARG A 102 30.41 5.73 1.13
CA ARG A 102 31.64 5.21 1.75
C ARG A 102 32.10 6.05 2.97
N ILE A 103 31.60 5.71 4.16
CA ILE A 103 32.12 6.27 5.42
C ILE A 103 33.58 5.87 5.66
N PRO A 104 34.50 6.81 5.98
CA PRO A 104 35.91 6.50 6.26
C PRO A 104 36.10 5.51 7.40
N GLN A 105 37.07 4.61 7.29
CA GLN A 105 37.35 3.59 8.31
C GLN A 105 37.65 4.19 9.70
N ARG A 106 38.37 5.32 9.75
CA ARG A 106 38.60 6.07 11.00
C ARG A 106 37.32 6.60 11.64
N THR A 107 36.32 7.00 10.84
CA THR A 107 34.99 7.35 11.37
C THR A 107 34.30 6.11 11.93
N LYS A 108 34.29 4.98 11.20
CA LYS A 108 33.70 3.72 11.70
C LYS A 108 34.33 3.27 13.02
N GLU A 109 35.65 3.42 13.17
CA GLU A 109 36.39 3.15 14.39
C GLU A 109 36.04 4.14 15.52
N ARG A 110 35.99 5.44 15.22
CA ARG A 110 35.57 6.49 16.17
C ARG A 110 34.15 6.24 16.71
N LEU A 111 33.19 5.94 15.83
CA LEU A 111 31.79 5.69 16.22
C LEU A 111 31.66 4.45 17.12
N ARG A 112 32.44 3.39 16.88
CA ARG A 112 32.47 2.21 17.77
C ARG A 112 33.13 2.50 19.11
N ALA A 113 34.25 3.24 19.11
CA ALA A 113 34.91 3.66 20.34
C ALA A 113 34.09 4.69 21.15
N ALA A 114 33.10 5.32 20.50
CA ALA A 114 32.12 6.22 21.11
C ALA A 114 30.79 5.54 21.45
N GLY A 115 30.64 4.22 21.24
CA GLY A 115 29.44 3.48 21.64
C GLY A 115 29.41 3.18 23.13
N ASP A 116 28.28 3.41 23.79
CA ASP A 116 28.06 3.10 25.21
C ASP A 116 27.80 1.60 25.46
N GLY A 117 27.62 0.79 24.40
CA GLY A 117 27.36 -0.65 24.48
C GLY A 117 25.93 -1.00 24.89
N VAL A 118 24.96 -0.13 24.56
CA VAL A 118 23.54 -0.30 24.90
C VAL A 118 22.92 -1.39 24.04
N PHE A 119 23.21 -1.38 22.74
CA PHE A 119 22.76 -2.41 21.80
C PHE A 119 23.51 -3.72 22.03
N ARG A 120 22.76 -4.78 22.33
CA ARG A 120 23.28 -6.11 22.70
C ARG A 120 22.59 -7.18 21.88
N PRO A 121 23.26 -8.30 21.54
CA PRO A 121 22.62 -9.44 20.89
C PRO A 121 21.45 -9.98 21.70
N TYR A 122 20.55 -10.70 21.04
CA TYR A 122 19.45 -11.37 21.70
C TYR A 122 19.94 -12.58 22.48
N SER A 123 20.81 -13.41 21.89
CA SER A 123 21.39 -14.57 22.57
C SER A 123 22.69 -14.24 23.31
N GLY A 124 23.32 -15.28 23.88
CA GLY A 124 24.56 -15.15 24.63
C GLY A 124 24.40 -14.62 26.06
N LYS A 125 25.53 -14.46 26.74
CA LYS A 125 25.59 -13.95 28.11
C LYS A 125 25.33 -12.43 28.12
N ASN A 126 24.45 -11.96 29.00
CA ASN A 126 23.98 -10.57 29.11
C ASN A 126 23.14 -10.07 27.90
N GLY A 127 22.81 -10.95 26.94
CA GLY A 127 21.90 -10.63 25.83
C GLY A 127 20.44 -10.54 26.25
N LEU A 128 19.59 -9.99 25.37
CA LEU A 128 18.19 -9.66 25.66
C LEU A 128 17.37 -10.87 26.17
N ARG A 129 17.62 -12.06 25.62
CA ARG A 129 16.99 -13.33 26.04
C ARG A 129 17.26 -13.64 27.51
N GLN A 130 18.48 -13.41 27.99
CA GLN A 130 18.85 -13.67 29.39
C GLN A 130 18.18 -12.65 30.32
N GLU A 131 18.13 -11.38 29.92
CA GLU A 131 17.47 -10.32 30.68
C GLU A 131 15.98 -10.61 30.88
N LEU A 132 15.25 -11.02 29.84
CA LEU A 132 13.84 -11.44 29.96
C LEU A 132 13.65 -12.60 30.95
N LEU A 133 14.52 -13.61 30.92
CA LEU A 133 14.44 -14.76 31.82
C LEU A 133 14.71 -14.37 33.28
N ASP A 134 15.69 -13.51 33.54
CA ASP A 134 16.01 -13.04 34.88
C ASP A 134 14.97 -12.03 35.43
N THR A 135 14.45 -11.12 34.60
CA THR A 135 13.31 -10.26 34.97
C THR A 135 12.06 -11.08 35.28
N ALA A 136 11.77 -12.11 34.48
CA ALA A 136 10.67 -13.03 34.75
C ALA A 136 10.86 -13.78 36.08
N LYS A 137 12.10 -14.13 36.44
CA LYS A 137 12.46 -14.82 37.68
C LYS A 137 12.42 -13.91 38.92
N ALA A 138 12.78 -12.63 38.77
CA ALA A 138 12.82 -11.65 39.85
C ALA A 138 11.43 -11.14 40.27
N HIS A 139 10.47 -11.05 39.32
CA HIS A 139 9.15 -10.45 39.58
C HIS A 139 7.97 -11.43 39.41
N PRO A 140 8.00 -12.66 39.96
CA PRO A 140 7.12 -13.77 39.55
C PRO A 140 5.61 -13.58 39.81
N GLY A 141 5.21 -12.61 40.64
CA GLY A 141 3.80 -12.23 40.82
C GLY A 141 3.26 -11.29 39.72
N LEU A 142 4.16 -10.63 38.98
CA LEU A 142 3.84 -9.68 37.90
C LEU A 142 4.27 -10.20 36.52
N THR A 143 5.25 -11.11 36.44
CA THR A 143 5.88 -11.50 35.17
C THR A 143 5.85 -13.00 34.87
N LYS A 144 5.51 -13.32 33.61
CA LYS A 144 5.54 -14.67 33.03
C LYS A 144 6.19 -14.59 31.65
N VAL A 145 7.28 -15.34 31.44
CA VAL A 145 7.95 -15.47 30.14
C VAL A 145 7.52 -16.77 29.46
N VAL A 146 7.34 -16.74 28.15
CA VAL A 146 7.01 -17.88 27.29
C VAL A 146 7.86 -17.85 26.02
N SER A 147 8.06 -19.00 25.39
CA SER A 147 8.47 -19.07 23.98
C SER A 147 7.20 -19.12 23.14
N ILE A 148 7.01 -18.18 22.20
CA ILE A 148 5.84 -18.17 21.31
C ILE A 148 6.02 -19.09 20.11
N GLY A 149 7.27 -19.45 19.81
CA GLY A 149 7.65 -20.35 18.74
C GLY A 149 9.17 -20.37 18.58
N LYS A 150 9.64 -20.94 17.47
CA LYS A 150 11.06 -21.04 17.17
C LYS A 150 11.37 -20.50 15.79
N THR A 151 12.55 -19.90 15.66
CA THR A 151 13.09 -19.44 14.39
C THR A 151 13.47 -20.60 13.47
N VAL A 152 13.81 -20.27 12.22
CA VAL A 152 14.36 -21.20 11.23
C VAL A 152 15.64 -21.92 11.71
N ARG A 153 16.42 -21.35 12.64
CA ARG A 153 17.56 -22.04 13.30
C ARG A 153 17.25 -22.60 14.71
N GLY A 154 15.98 -22.57 15.14
CA GLY A 154 15.53 -23.19 16.39
C GLY A 154 15.69 -22.35 17.67
N GLN A 155 16.10 -21.09 17.54
CA GLN A 155 16.13 -20.14 18.66
C GLN A 155 14.70 -19.86 19.14
N ASP A 156 14.50 -19.78 20.45
CA ASP A 156 13.22 -19.38 21.04
C ASP A 156 12.93 -17.90 20.77
N ILE A 157 11.74 -17.60 20.25
CA ILE A 157 11.18 -16.25 20.19
C ILE A 157 10.45 -16.03 21.52
N LEU A 158 11.01 -15.21 22.41
CA LEU A 158 10.46 -15.03 23.76
C LEU A 158 9.49 -13.84 23.82
N ALA A 159 8.32 -14.09 24.42
CA ALA A 159 7.41 -13.06 24.89
C ALA A 159 7.41 -13.02 26.42
N LEU A 160 7.32 -11.81 27.00
CA LEU A 160 7.13 -11.64 28.44
C LEU A 160 5.81 -10.91 28.72
N LYS A 161 4.92 -11.58 29.44
CA LYS A 161 3.68 -11.04 30.01
C LYS A 161 4.00 -10.25 31.28
N LEU A 162 3.60 -8.99 31.32
CA LEU A 162 3.49 -8.17 32.53
C LEU A 162 2.00 -7.97 32.85
N SER A 163 1.58 -8.47 34.01
CA SER A 163 0.22 -8.32 34.52
C SER A 163 0.16 -8.70 35.99
N LYS A 164 -0.69 -8.07 36.78
CA LYS A 164 -1.02 -8.56 38.11
C LYS A 164 -1.53 -10.02 38.04
N ASP A 165 -0.90 -10.90 38.81
CA ASP A 165 -1.13 -12.34 38.83
C ASP A 165 -0.72 -13.09 37.54
N ALA A 166 0.25 -12.56 36.76
CA ALA A 166 0.62 -13.07 35.43
C ALA A 166 0.88 -14.58 35.31
N ARG A 167 1.34 -15.24 36.37
CA ARG A 167 1.61 -16.70 36.40
C ARG A 167 0.44 -17.56 36.86
N THR A 168 -0.50 -16.99 37.60
CA THR A 168 -1.60 -17.71 38.28
C THR A 168 -2.96 -17.42 37.64
N ALA A 169 -3.14 -16.26 37.03
CA ALA A 169 -4.26 -15.96 36.16
C ALA A 169 -4.06 -16.59 34.76
N PRO A 170 -5.01 -17.42 34.27
CA PRO A 170 -5.04 -17.85 32.88
C PRO A 170 -4.98 -16.66 31.91
N ASP A 171 -4.25 -16.82 30.81
CA ASP A 171 -4.10 -15.79 29.79
C ASP A 171 -5.43 -15.47 29.09
N GLY A 172 -5.55 -14.26 28.53
CA GLY A 172 -6.77 -13.80 27.86
C GLY A 172 -7.96 -13.52 28.79
N ARG A 173 -7.77 -13.54 30.12
CA ARG A 173 -8.81 -13.13 31.10
C ARG A 173 -9.00 -11.62 31.21
N LYS A 174 -8.00 -10.84 30.81
CA LYS A 174 -8.00 -9.37 30.77
C LYS A 174 -7.78 -8.94 29.32
N PRO A 175 -8.16 -7.71 28.92
CA PRO A 175 -7.76 -7.14 27.62
C PRO A 175 -6.24 -7.22 27.46
N ALA A 176 -5.78 -7.85 26.37
CA ALA A 176 -4.36 -8.00 26.08
C ALA A 176 -3.87 -6.89 25.13
N VAL A 177 -2.62 -6.47 25.30
CA VAL A 177 -1.91 -5.52 24.42
C VAL A 177 -0.54 -6.09 24.08
N LEU A 178 -0.16 -6.03 22.80
CA LEU A 178 1.15 -6.48 22.31
C LEU A 178 2.06 -5.28 22.03
N TYR A 179 3.29 -5.35 22.53
CA TYR A 179 4.41 -4.52 22.08
C TYR A 179 5.45 -5.46 21.46
N MET A 180 5.62 -5.36 20.14
CA MET A 180 6.55 -6.17 19.36
C MET A 180 7.57 -5.25 18.68
N SER A 181 8.73 -5.81 18.33
CA SER A 181 9.78 -5.09 17.62
C SER A 181 10.65 -6.02 16.79
N ASN A 182 11.41 -5.43 15.86
CA ASN A 182 12.53 -6.10 15.20
C ASN A 182 12.10 -7.38 14.44
N GLN A 183 11.11 -7.24 13.56
CA GLN A 183 10.91 -8.17 12.44
C GLN A 183 12.03 -8.02 11.42
N HIS A 184 12.51 -6.80 11.16
CA HIS A 184 13.74 -6.59 10.37
C HIS A 184 14.95 -6.47 11.30
N ALA A 185 15.99 -7.24 11.00
CA ALA A 185 17.14 -7.44 11.90
C ALA A 185 17.97 -6.17 12.19
N ARG A 186 18.15 -5.28 11.20
CA ARG A 186 18.98 -4.05 11.28
C ARG A 186 18.45 -2.95 12.23
N GLU A 187 17.23 -3.09 12.74
CA GLU A 187 16.45 -2.04 13.43
C GLU A 187 16.76 -1.97 14.94
N TRP A 188 18.03 -1.78 15.29
CA TRP A 188 18.55 -1.96 16.66
C TRP A 188 17.91 -1.09 17.76
N ILE A 189 17.27 0.03 17.42
CA ILE A 189 16.53 0.87 18.37
C ILE A 189 15.25 0.20 18.88
N THR A 190 14.64 -0.70 18.09
CA THR A 190 13.31 -1.24 18.36
C THR A 190 13.29 -2.30 19.49
N PRO A 191 14.26 -3.23 19.65
CA PRO A 191 14.33 -4.08 20.83
C PRO A 191 14.55 -3.29 22.12
N GLU A 192 15.35 -2.22 22.07
CA GLU A 192 15.59 -1.34 23.22
C GLU A 192 14.33 -0.56 23.59
N MET A 193 13.53 -0.10 22.62
CA MET A 193 12.20 0.50 22.85
C MET A 193 11.29 -0.46 23.62
N THR A 194 11.09 -1.68 23.11
CA THR A 194 10.22 -2.69 23.73
C THR A 194 10.73 -3.14 25.11
N ARG A 195 12.05 -3.28 25.29
CA ARG A 195 12.70 -3.64 26.56
C ARG A 195 12.57 -2.54 27.61
N ARG A 196 12.84 -1.27 27.25
CA ARG A 196 12.70 -0.12 28.16
C ARG A 196 11.23 0.11 28.53
N LEU A 197 10.30 -0.14 27.62
CA LEU A 197 8.87 -0.03 27.88
C LEU A 197 8.39 -1.08 28.90
N LEU A 198 8.84 -2.33 28.78
CA LEU A 198 8.61 -3.38 29.79
C LEU A 198 9.07 -2.92 31.17
N HIS A 199 10.32 -2.46 31.29
CA HIS A 199 10.88 -2.01 32.57
C HIS A 199 10.16 -0.76 33.09
N HIS A 200 9.77 0.19 32.24
CA HIS A 200 8.98 1.35 32.65
C HIS A 200 7.65 0.97 33.31
N TYR A 201 6.86 0.06 32.71
CA TYR A 201 5.64 -0.43 33.33
C TYR A 201 5.91 -1.21 34.63
N LEU A 202 6.99 -2.00 34.68
CA LEU A 202 7.36 -2.79 35.85
C LEU A 202 7.84 -1.93 37.03
N ASP A 203 8.70 -0.94 36.77
CA ASP A 203 9.28 -0.04 37.77
C ASP A 203 8.29 1.03 38.24
N ALA A 204 7.36 1.47 37.40
CA ALA A 204 6.33 2.44 37.80
C ALA A 204 5.09 1.79 38.44
N TYR A 205 4.94 0.46 38.39
CA TYR A 205 3.85 -0.25 39.08
C TYR A 205 3.91 -0.03 40.60
N GLY A 206 2.76 0.34 41.18
CA GLY A 206 2.65 0.74 42.60
C GLY A 206 3.20 2.14 42.92
N LYS A 207 3.70 2.90 41.93
CA LYS A 207 4.22 4.26 42.08
C LYS A 207 3.43 5.28 41.25
N ASP A 208 3.18 4.97 39.98
CA ASP A 208 2.31 5.74 39.09
C ASP A 208 0.91 5.10 39.01
N ALA A 209 -0.13 5.92 39.14
CA ALA A 209 -1.52 5.44 39.22
C ALA A 209 -2.08 4.94 37.88
N ARG A 210 -1.61 5.48 36.74
CA ARG A 210 -2.05 5.09 35.38
C ARG A 210 -1.43 3.74 35.01
N VAL A 211 -0.12 3.61 35.18
CA VAL A 211 0.61 2.35 35.02
C VAL A 211 0.05 1.26 35.92
N THR A 212 -0.27 1.59 37.18
CA THR A 212 -0.85 0.62 38.11
C THR A 212 -2.24 0.16 37.68
N ASP A 213 -3.15 1.06 37.29
CA ASP A 213 -4.49 0.70 36.79
C ASP A 213 -4.44 -0.09 35.46
N VAL A 214 -3.43 0.15 34.61
CA VAL A 214 -3.17 -0.67 33.42
C VAL A 214 -2.67 -2.06 33.79
N VAL A 215 -1.61 -2.21 34.59
CA VAL A 215 -1.01 -3.53 34.92
C VAL A 215 -1.96 -4.39 35.79
N ASP A 216 -2.81 -3.77 36.62
CA ASP A 216 -3.90 -4.45 37.31
C ASP A 216 -4.91 -5.05 36.32
N ARG A 217 -5.27 -4.32 35.25
CA ARG A 217 -6.45 -4.59 34.41
C ARG A 217 -6.18 -5.05 32.97
N ALA A 218 -4.92 -5.09 32.53
CA ALA A 218 -4.49 -5.57 31.21
C ALA A 218 -3.63 -6.84 31.30
N GLU A 219 -3.40 -7.51 30.16
CA GLU A 219 -2.20 -8.33 29.94
C GLU A 219 -1.29 -7.61 28.95
N LEU A 220 -0.19 -7.02 29.41
CA LEU A 220 0.80 -6.42 28.52
C LEU A 220 1.81 -7.49 28.11
N TRP A 221 2.03 -7.69 26.82
CA TRP A 221 2.96 -8.68 26.30
C TRP A 221 4.05 -8.00 25.48
N PHE A 222 5.31 -8.35 25.77
CA PHE A 222 6.50 -7.73 25.17
C PHE A 222 7.30 -8.77 24.41
N VAL A 223 7.54 -8.53 23.11
CA VAL A 223 8.36 -9.37 22.21
C VAL A 223 9.49 -8.50 21.65
N PRO A 224 10.65 -8.40 22.33
CA PRO A 224 11.72 -7.48 21.92
C PRO A 224 12.37 -7.82 20.57
N SER A 225 12.30 -9.07 20.13
CA SER A 225 12.79 -9.47 18.81
C SER A 225 11.89 -10.55 18.23
N ALA A 226 11.20 -10.23 17.13
CA ALA A 226 10.46 -11.17 16.30
C ALA A 226 11.40 -11.99 15.39
N ASN A 227 12.57 -11.44 15.03
CA ASN A 227 13.61 -12.06 14.20
C ASN A 227 14.95 -12.22 14.97
N PRO A 228 15.00 -13.01 16.06
CA PRO A 228 16.21 -13.07 16.89
C PRO A 228 17.39 -13.76 16.20
N ASP A 229 17.14 -14.61 15.20
CA ASP A 229 18.18 -15.17 14.32
C ASP A 229 18.87 -14.07 13.51
N GLY A 230 18.10 -13.28 12.75
CA GLY A 230 18.63 -12.18 11.95
C GLY A 230 19.26 -11.11 12.82
N TYR A 231 18.65 -10.77 13.96
CA TYR A 231 19.20 -9.80 14.90
C TYR A 231 20.58 -10.25 15.41
N ASP A 232 20.73 -11.47 15.91
CA ASP A 232 22.04 -12.00 16.33
C ASP A 232 23.07 -12.03 15.18
N TYR A 233 22.64 -12.21 13.93
CA TYR A 233 23.52 -12.14 12.75
C TYR A 233 24.11 -10.75 12.54
N THR A 234 23.34 -9.67 12.79
CA THR A 234 23.83 -8.29 12.65
C THR A 234 24.96 -7.90 13.62
N PHE A 235 25.21 -8.69 14.67
CA PHE A 235 26.34 -8.49 15.59
C PHE A 235 27.60 -9.28 15.18
N GLN A 236 27.54 -10.16 14.18
CA GLN A 236 28.66 -11.05 13.83
C GLN A 236 29.81 -10.34 13.11
N SER A 237 29.51 -9.35 12.27
CA SER A 237 30.52 -8.58 11.55
C SER A 237 30.03 -7.17 11.18
N PRO A 238 30.95 -6.25 10.79
CA PRO A 238 30.57 -4.95 10.22
C PRO A 238 29.67 -5.05 8.99
N ASP A 239 29.83 -6.12 8.22
CA ASP A 239 29.21 -6.31 6.90
C ASP A 239 27.82 -6.94 7.01
N THR A 240 27.52 -7.58 8.15
CA THR A 240 26.21 -8.15 8.47
C THR A 240 25.29 -7.17 9.22
N ARG A 241 25.82 -6.04 9.74
CA ARG A 241 25.07 -5.06 10.55
C ARG A 241 23.78 -4.53 9.90
N LEU A 242 23.72 -4.47 8.57
CA LEU A 242 22.58 -3.94 7.82
C LEU A 242 21.65 -5.02 7.25
N TRP A 243 21.82 -6.28 7.66
CA TRP A 243 20.93 -7.39 7.29
C TRP A 243 19.48 -7.13 7.74
N ARG A 244 18.50 -7.41 6.87
CA ARG A 244 17.06 -7.18 7.13
C ARG A 244 16.30 -8.46 7.47
N LYS A 245 16.37 -9.46 6.59
CA LYS A 245 15.48 -10.64 6.52
C LYS A 245 15.71 -11.64 7.68
N ASN A 246 14.94 -12.74 7.75
CA ASN A 246 15.31 -13.89 8.61
C ASN A 246 16.57 -14.61 8.04
N LEU A 247 16.95 -15.75 8.63
CA LEU A 247 18.11 -16.54 8.19
C LEU A 247 17.75 -17.86 7.48
N ARG A 248 16.68 -17.88 6.70
CA ARG A 248 16.39 -19.01 5.79
C ARG A 248 17.46 -19.10 4.72
N ASP A 249 18.16 -20.22 4.67
CA ASP A 249 18.88 -20.65 3.46
C ASP A 249 17.84 -20.91 2.35
N ASN A 250 17.85 -20.08 1.30
CA ASN A 250 16.88 -20.13 0.20
C ASN A 250 17.31 -21.09 -0.92
N ASN A 251 18.59 -21.49 -0.98
CA ASN A 251 19.14 -22.30 -2.07
C ASN A 251 19.61 -23.71 -1.64
N GLY A 252 19.80 -23.95 -0.34
CA GLY A 252 20.22 -25.20 0.27
C GLY A 252 21.74 -25.43 0.30
N ASP A 253 22.58 -24.40 0.08
CA ASP A 253 24.05 -24.52 0.03
C ASP A 253 24.74 -24.45 1.41
N GLY A 254 24.00 -24.14 2.47
CA GLY A 254 24.47 -24.09 3.86
C GLY A 254 25.10 -22.77 4.29
N LYS A 255 25.04 -21.72 3.47
CA LYS A 255 25.52 -20.37 3.81
C LYS A 255 24.35 -19.41 4.04
N ILE A 256 24.68 -18.16 4.39
CA ILE A 256 23.78 -17.02 4.26
C ILE A 256 24.47 -16.03 3.34
N THR A 257 23.81 -15.73 2.23
CA THR A 257 24.21 -14.78 1.20
C THR A 257 23.06 -13.79 0.97
N PRO A 258 23.24 -12.71 0.21
CA PRO A 258 22.17 -11.73 -0.08
C PRO A 258 20.93 -12.32 -0.79
N GLY A 259 21.05 -13.50 -1.42
CA GLY A 259 19.92 -14.26 -1.97
C GLY A 259 19.06 -14.98 -0.91
N ASP A 260 19.52 -15.00 0.34
CA ASP A 260 18.93 -15.76 1.44
C ASP A 260 18.07 -14.88 2.37
N GLY A 261 17.33 -15.54 3.25
CA GLY A 261 16.33 -14.93 4.13
C GLY A 261 15.02 -14.59 3.43
N VAL A 262 13.97 -14.46 4.23
CA VAL A 262 12.63 -13.97 3.86
C VAL A 262 12.31 -12.73 4.69
N ASP A 263 11.60 -11.76 4.08
CA ASP A 263 11.07 -10.62 4.82
C ASP A 263 9.82 -11.05 5.60
N LEU A 264 9.96 -11.12 6.93
CA LEU A 264 8.86 -11.50 7.82
C LEU A 264 7.68 -10.53 7.72
N ASN A 265 7.93 -9.24 7.45
CA ASN A 265 6.87 -8.24 7.29
C ASN A 265 6.34 -8.14 5.85
N ARG A 266 6.57 -9.19 5.03
CA ARG A 266 5.90 -9.47 3.75
C ARG A 266 5.39 -10.91 3.65
N ASN A 267 5.47 -11.69 4.73
CA ASN A 267 5.16 -13.13 4.73
C ASN A 267 3.79 -13.47 5.33
N PHE A 268 3.06 -12.53 5.93
CA PHE A 268 1.76 -12.80 6.55
C PHE A 268 0.68 -13.12 5.51
N PRO A 269 -0.28 -14.03 5.78
CA PRO A 269 -1.28 -14.45 4.80
C PRO A 269 -2.25 -13.37 4.28
N PHE A 270 -2.42 -12.24 4.96
CA PHE A 270 -3.38 -11.23 4.50
C PHE A 270 -2.81 -10.46 3.31
N LYS A 271 -3.54 -10.48 2.18
CA LYS A 271 -3.12 -9.86 0.91
C LYS A 271 -1.72 -10.29 0.42
N TRP A 272 -1.19 -11.42 0.90
CA TRP A 272 0.14 -11.92 0.54
C TRP A 272 0.31 -12.00 -0.98
N GLY A 273 1.26 -11.26 -1.54
CA GLY A 273 1.51 -11.24 -2.97
C GLY A 273 0.30 -10.84 -3.81
N TYR A 274 -0.58 -9.97 -3.30
CA TYR A 274 -1.75 -9.44 -4.01
C TYR A 274 -1.38 -8.83 -5.38
N ASP A 275 -0.19 -8.23 -5.44
CA ASP A 275 0.55 -7.79 -6.64
C ASP A 275 2.07 -8.00 -6.42
N ASN A 276 2.89 -7.46 -7.32
CA ASN A 276 4.36 -7.42 -7.21
C ASN A 276 4.91 -6.02 -6.94
N GLU A 277 4.09 -5.09 -6.42
CA GLU A 277 4.52 -3.74 -6.04
C GLU A 277 4.73 -3.63 -4.51
N GLY A 278 3.89 -4.29 -3.70
CA GLY A 278 4.02 -4.27 -2.23
C GLY A 278 5.07 -5.23 -1.63
N SER A 279 5.55 -6.20 -2.41
CA SER A 279 6.58 -7.18 -2.02
C SER A 279 7.15 -7.85 -3.26
N SER A 280 8.31 -8.52 -3.14
CA SER A 280 8.93 -9.21 -4.29
C SER A 280 8.78 -10.74 -4.23
N PRO A 281 8.54 -11.42 -5.37
CA PRO A 281 8.68 -12.88 -5.48
C PRO A 281 10.14 -13.34 -5.73
N ARG A 282 11.11 -12.42 -5.83
CA ARG A 282 12.52 -12.73 -6.16
C ARG A 282 13.36 -12.88 -4.86
N PRO A 283 14.02 -14.03 -4.58
CA PRO A 283 14.75 -14.25 -3.32
C PRO A 283 15.83 -13.22 -2.97
N GLY A 284 16.51 -12.67 -3.98
CA GLY A 284 17.52 -11.61 -3.82
C GLY A 284 16.98 -10.21 -3.51
N SER A 285 15.66 -10.05 -3.38
CA SER A 285 15.08 -8.80 -2.87
C SER A 285 15.17 -8.74 -1.35
N GLU A 286 15.33 -7.53 -0.81
CA GLU A 286 15.17 -7.27 0.63
C GLU A 286 13.71 -7.43 1.08
N THR A 287 12.74 -7.21 0.18
CA THR A 287 11.29 -7.39 0.42
C THR A 287 10.76 -8.74 -0.11
N TYR A 288 11.60 -9.78 -0.14
CA TYR A 288 11.19 -11.12 -0.61
C TYR A 288 10.12 -11.74 0.29
N ARG A 289 8.93 -11.99 -0.27
CA ARG A 289 7.72 -12.46 0.44
C ARG A 289 7.75 -13.91 0.94
N GLY A 290 8.79 -14.67 0.60
CA GLY A 290 8.86 -16.12 0.81
C GLY A 290 8.21 -16.91 -0.33
N THR A 291 8.12 -18.24 -0.17
CA THR A 291 7.58 -19.16 -1.19
C THR A 291 6.06 -19.35 -1.12
N ALA A 292 5.46 -19.02 0.03
CA ALA A 292 4.04 -19.15 0.32
C ALA A 292 3.66 -18.20 1.47
N PRO A 293 2.37 -17.84 1.64
CA PRO A 293 1.91 -17.14 2.84
C PRO A 293 2.22 -17.98 4.09
N ALA A 294 2.77 -17.34 5.11
CA ALA A 294 3.29 -17.97 6.34
C ALA A 294 4.30 -19.11 6.09
N SER A 295 5.18 -18.99 5.07
CA SER A 295 6.27 -19.95 4.87
C SER A 295 7.30 -19.98 6.02
N GLU A 296 7.39 -18.90 6.80
CA GLU A 296 8.39 -18.74 7.86
C GLU A 296 7.85 -19.14 9.25
N PRO A 297 8.63 -19.89 10.04
CA PRO A 297 8.20 -20.32 11.37
C PRO A 297 8.11 -19.13 12.36
N GLU A 298 8.86 -18.04 12.12
CA GLU A 298 8.69 -16.79 12.86
C GLU A 298 7.29 -16.18 12.62
N THR A 299 6.87 -16.05 11.36
CA THR A 299 5.53 -15.55 10.98
C THR A 299 4.42 -16.42 11.57
N GLN A 300 4.55 -17.75 11.48
CA GLN A 300 3.60 -18.70 12.06
C GLN A 300 3.49 -18.57 13.59
N ALA A 301 4.61 -18.30 14.28
CA ALA A 301 4.63 -18.12 15.72
C ALA A 301 3.91 -16.83 16.17
N ILE A 302 4.12 -15.72 15.44
CA ILE A 302 3.46 -14.43 15.71
C ILE A 302 1.95 -14.56 15.49
N ASP A 303 1.53 -15.10 14.35
CA ASP A 303 0.11 -15.32 14.03
C ASP A 303 -0.59 -16.23 15.05
N ALA A 304 0.03 -17.36 15.41
CA ALA A 304 -0.50 -18.26 16.42
C ALA A 304 -0.62 -17.59 17.81
N PHE A 305 0.33 -16.72 18.16
CA PHE A 305 0.33 -15.96 19.40
C PHE A 305 -0.78 -14.90 19.45
N GLU A 306 -0.98 -14.14 18.37
CA GLU A 306 -2.10 -13.20 18.26
C GLU A 306 -3.46 -13.91 18.38
N LYS A 307 -3.66 -15.01 17.65
CA LYS A 307 -4.88 -15.84 17.71
C LYS A 307 -5.15 -16.42 19.09
N ALA A 308 -4.10 -16.80 19.83
CA ALA A 308 -4.22 -17.33 21.19
C ALA A 308 -4.60 -16.26 22.22
N HIS A 309 -4.02 -15.05 22.13
CA HIS A 309 -4.18 -14.00 23.15
C HIS A 309 -5.26 -12.95 22.83
N ARG A 310 -5.69 -12.84 21.57
CA ARG A 310 -6.77 -11.94 21.10
C ARG A 310 -6.54 -10.50 21.55
N PHE A 311 -5.39 -9.96 21.17
CA PHE A 311 -4.97 -8.61 21.52
C PHE A 311 -6.03 -7.59 21.10
N SER A 312 -6.35 -6.66 21.99
CA SER A 312 -7.28 -5.57 21.64
C SER A 312 -6.58 -4.50 20.79
N TYR A 313 -5.28 -4.35 21.00
CA TYR A 313 -4.36 -3.46 20.28
C TYR A 313 -2.95 -4.06 20.24
N ALA A 314 -2.16 -3.65 19.26
CA ALA A 314 -0.74 -3.90 19.18
C ALA A 314 0.05 -2.65 18.74
N VAL A 315 1.33 -2.61 19.10
CA VAL A 315 2.31 -1.66 18.56
C VAL A 315 3.52 -2.47 18.11
N ASN A 316 3.88 -2.32 16.84
CA ASN A 316 4.98 -3.03 16.19
C ASN A 316 6.08 -2.04 15.82
N TYR A 317 7.09 -1.91 16.68
CA TYR A 317 8.16 -0.94 16.49
C TYR A 317 9.12 -1.36 15.39
N HIS A 318 9.20 -0.51 14.37
CA HIS A 318 10.13 -0.59 13.24
C HIS A 318 11.05 0.65 13.23
N SER A 319 12.04 0.69 12.34
CA SER A 319 12.86 1.88 12.15
C SER A 319 13.46 1.89 10.74
N ALA A 320 13.68 3.02 10.06
CA ALA A 320 13.58 4.38 10.57
C ALA A 320 13.04 5.37 9.53
N ALA A 321 12.06 6.19 9.95
CA ALA A 321 11.48 7.24 9.12
C ALA A 321 10.82 8.42 9.90
N GLU A 322 10.63 8.30 11.22
CA GLU A 322 9.76 9.20 12.02
C GLU A 322 8.31 9.23 11.53
N LEU A 323 7.68 8.07 11.47
CA LEU A 323 6.28 7.91 11.05
C LEU A 323 5.48 7.14 12.09
N LEU A 324 4.16 7.32 12.10
CA LEU A 324 3.24 6.54 12.92
C LEU A 324 2.14 5.96 12.03
N LEU A 325 2.44 4.79 11.44
CA LEU A 325 1.66 4.15 10.41
C LEU A 325 0.52 3.30 10.99
N TYR A 326 -0.55 3.16 10.21
CA TYR A 326 -1.69 2.28 10.45
C TYR A 326 -2.31 1.84 9.12
N GLY A 327 -2.97 0.68 9.11
CA GLY A 327 -3.52 0.06 7.91
C GLY A 327 -4.54 0.93 7.15
N VAL A 328 -4.73 0.73 5.84
CA VAL A 328 -4.18 -0.36 5.02
C VAL A 328 -2.80 -0.08 4.41
N GLY A 329 -2.00 -1.12 4.23
CA GLY A 329 -0.76 -1.10 3.46
C GLY A 329 -0.94 -1.38 1.96
N TRP A 330 -1.89 -2.25 1.59
CA TRP A 330 -2.00 -2.84 0.25
C TRP A 330 -2.71 -2.00 -0.84
N GLN A 331 -3.27 -0.83 -0.53
CA GLN A 331 -3.85 0.07 -1.53
C GLN A 331 -3.82 1.54 -1.07
N VAL A 332 -3.39 2.44 -1.95
CA VAL A 332 -3.23 3.87 -1.65
C VAL A 332 -4.60 4.55 -1.47
N ALA A 333 -4.66 5.52 -0.55
CA ALA A 333 -5.83 6.37 -0.30
C ALA A 333 -7.15 5.60 -0.13
N THR A 334 -7.08 4.45 0.55
CA THR A 334 -8.22 3.55 0.78
C THR A 334 -8.57 3.59 2.27
N PRO A 335 -9.37 4.58 2.70
CA PRO A 335 -9.71 4.75 4.12
C PRO A 335 -10.59 3.61 4.61
N THR A 336 -10.46 3.28 5.89
CA THR A 336 -11.19 2.22 6.57
C THR A 336 -12.20 2.82 7.57
N PRO A 337 -13.25 2.08 7.98
CA PRO A 337 -14.11 2.53 9.08
C PRO A 337 -13.33 2.80 10.38
N ASP A 338 -12.30 1.99 10.66
CA ASP A 338 -11.47 2.12 11.87
C ASP A 338 -10.44 3.26 11.82
N ASP A 339 -10.24 3.94 10.68
CA ASP A 339 -9.50 5.20 10.57
C ASP A 339 -9.93 6.21 11.64
N VAL A 340 -11.23 6.24 11.95
CA VAL A 340 -11.85 7.13 12.94
C VAL A 340 -11.26 6.92 14.34
N LEU A 341 -10.79 5.70 14.64
CA LEU A 341 -10.08 5.36 15.87
C LEU A 341 -8.56 5.52 15.71
N TYR A 342 -7.98 5.00 14.62
CA TYR A 342 -6.53 5.10 14.36
C TYR A 342 -6.06 6.56 14.41
N LYS A 343 -6.74 7.48 13.70
CA LYS A 343 -6.43 8.93 13.70
C LYS A 343 -6.62 9.58 15.08
N ALA A 344 -7.58 9.12 15.88
CA ALA A 344 -7.77 9.61 17.24
C ALA A 344 -6.63 9.20 18.19
N LEU A 345 -6.01 8.03 17.99
CA LEU A 345 -4.86 7.58 18.79
C LEU A 345 -3.50 8.06 18.26
N ALA A 346 -3.31 8.12 16.94
CA ALA A 346 -2.06 8.52 16.29
C ALA A 346 -1.87 10.04 16.21
N GLY A 347 -2.97 10.82 16.24
CA GLY A 347 -2.93 12.27 16.07
C GLY A 347 -3.04 12.71 14.62
N THR A 348 -2.74 13.98 14.37
CA THR A 348 -2.69 14.58 13.02
C THR A 348 -1.26 15.01 12.69
N PRO A 349 -0.92 15.31 11.42
CA PRO A 349 0.39 15.85 11.06
C PRO A 349 0.85 17.09 11.86
N GLU A 350 -0.11 17.94 12.28
CA GLU A 350 0.15 19.14 13.07
C GLU A 350 0.25 18.85 14.58
N LYS A 351 -0.29 17.70 15.02
CA LYS A 351 -0.37 17.30 16.42
C LYS A 351 -0.25 15.76 16.57
N PRO A 352 0.95 15.19 16.34
CA PRO A 352 1.16 13.76 16.40
C PRO A 352 1.22 13.24 17.84
N ALA A 353 0.83 11.98 18.04
CA ALA A 353 0.87 11.31 19.35
C ALA A 353 2.31 10.97 19.82
N VAL A 354 3.25 10.89 18.87
CA VAL A 354 4.70 10.80 19.14
C VAL A 354 5.36 12.08 18.58
N PRO A 355 5.89 12.98 19.42
CA PRO A 355 6.39 14.28 18.97
C PRO A 355 7.50 14.18 17.92
N GLY A 356 7.26 14.72 16.74
CA GLY A 356 8.18 14.70 15.59
C GLY A 356 7.89 13.62 14.54
N TYR A 357 7.08 12.60 14.87
CA TYR A 357 6.63 11.63 13.87
C TYR A 357 5.45 12.16 13.04
N HIS A 358 5.29 11.68 11.80
CA HIS A 358 4.12 11.95 10.95
C HIS A 358 3.12 10.77 10.95
N PRO A 359 1.88 10.95 11.43
CA PRO A 359 0.84 9.90 11.43
C PRO A 359 0.06 9.89 10.11
N GLN A 360 0.05 8.75 9.43
CA GLN A 360 -0.53 8.57 8.08
C GLN A 360 -0.92 7.10 7.83
N LEU A 361 -1.65 6.83 6.75
CA LEU A 361 -1.89 5.45 6.30
C LEU A 361 -0.58 4.82 5.83
N SER A 362 -0.39 3.52 6.09
CA SER A 362 0.81 2.77 5.67
C SER A 362 1.06 2.91 4.16
N SER A 363 0.00 2.75 3.35
CA SER A 363 0.07 2.84 1.88
C SER A 363 0.45 4.22 1.32
N GLU A 364 0.26 5.32 2.08
CA GLU A 364 0.64 6.67 1.64
C GLU A 364 2.18 6.83 1.58
N LEU A 365 2.94 6.01 2.32
CA LEU A 365 4.40 5.96 2.24
C LEU A 365 4.85 5.15 1.01
N TYR A 366 4.26 3.96 0.84
CA TYR A 366 4.33 3.07 -0.33
C TYR A 366 3.40 1.87 -0.07
N THR A 367 2.96 1.18 -1.12
CA THR A 367 2.17 -0.05 -0.99
C THR A 367 2.98 -1.15 -0.31
N THR A 368 2.39 -1.86 0.65
CA THR A 368 2.92 -3.12 1.22
C THR A 368 1.95 -4.27 0.97
N ASN A 369 2.42 -5.51 0.87
CA ASN A 369 1.52 -6.66 0.87
C ASN A 369 2.12 -7.86 1.63
N GLY A 370 1.29 -8.56 2.42
CA GLY A 370 1.74 -9.60 3.35
C GLY A 370 2.30 -9.06 4.68
N GLU A 371 1.88 -7.86 5.07
CA GLU A 371 2.29 -7.11 6.25
C GLU A 371 1.62 -7.55 7.57
N ALA A 372 2.30 -7.33 8.69
CA ALA A 372 1.86 -7.76 10.01
C ALA A 372 0.63 -6.99 10.54
N ASP A 373 0.58 -5.66 10.36
CA ASP A 373 -0.51 -4.81 10.87
C ASP A 373 -1.83 -5.06 10.13
N GLY A 374 -1.79 -5.12 8.80
CA GLY A 374 -2.93 -5.51 7.96
C GLY A 374 -3.47 -6.91 8.29
N HIS A 375 -2.58 -7.87 8.60
CA HIS A 375 -2.97 -9.21 9.02
C HIS A 375 -3.57 -9.26 10.43
N ALA A 376 -2.91 -8.61 11.39
CA ALA A 376 -3.33 -8.54 12.78
C ALA A 376 -4.73 -7.94 12.91
N ALA A 377 -5.01 -6.89 12.13
CA ALA A 377 -6.33 -6.30 12.01
C ALA A 377 -7.35 -7.27 11.40
N ASN A 378 -7.16 -7.66 10.14
CA ASN A 378 -8.20 -8.34 9.34
C ASN A 378 -8.40 -9.82 9.66
N VAL A 379 -7.40 -10.51 10.22
CA VAL A 379 -7.47 -11.94 10.52
C VAL A 379 -7.62 -12.18 12.03
N ASN A 380 -6.95 -11.36 12.86
CA ASN A 380 -6.84 -11.60 14.29
C ASN A 380 -7.66 -10.62 15.16
N GLY A 381 -8.23 -9.57 14.58
CA GLY A 381 -9.05 -8.57 15.29
C GLY A 381 -8.25 -7.60 16.18
N THR A 382 -6.94 -7.49 15.93
CA THR A 382 -5.98 -6.70 16.68
C THR A 382 -5.72 -5.37 15.97
N MET A 383 -6.12 -4.26 16.57
CA MET A 383 -5.81 -2.91 16.06
C MET A 383 -4.31 -2.61 16.21
N MET A 384 -3.53 -2.70 15.14
CA MET A 384 -2.06 -2.55 15.18
C MET A 384 -1.60 -1.19 14.62
N PHE A 385 -0.58 -0.62 15.26
CA PHE A 385 0.18 0.53 14.76
C PHE A 385 1.63 0.14 14.47
N THR A 386 2.23 0.78 13.47
CA THR A 386 3.65 0.60 13.10
C THR A 386 4.38 1.95 13.25
N PRO A 387 5.01 2.25 14.41
CA PRO A 387 5.87 3.41 14.56
C PRO A 387 7.23 3.14 13.91
N GLU A 388 7.58 3.95 12.91
CA GLU A 388 8.90 3.97 12.30
C GLU A 388 9.79 4.95 13.07
N MET A 389 10.72 4.43 13.86
CA MET A 389 11.49 5.23 14.82
C MET A 389 12.49 6.20 14.16
N SER A 390 13.12 7.07 14.96
CA SER A 390 14.04 8.11 14.46
C SER A 390 15.25 7.56 13.71
N THR A 391 15.64 8.25 12.65
CA THR A 391 16.83 7.90 11.85
C THR A 391 18.12 8.25 12.60
N CYS A 392 19.25 7.64 12.22
CA CYS A 392 20.56 8.10 12.71
C CYS A 392 20.76 9.62 12.52
N ARG A 393 20.34 10.17 11.37
CA ARG A 393 20.51 11.59 11.04
C ARG A 393 19.61 12.53 11.83
N THR A 394 18.53 12.05 12.43
CA THR A 394 17.64 12.87 13.27
C THR A 394 17.90 12.65 14.76
N ALA A 395 18.24 11.42 15.18
CA ALA A 395 18.81 11.15 16.50
C ALA A 395 20.08 11.99 16.75
N SER A 396 21.04 11.98 15.82
CA SER A 396 22.29 12.76 15.89
C SER A 396 22.08 14.28 15.75
N LYS A 397 20.84 14.77 15.57
CA LYS A 397 20.49 16.21 15.62
C LYS A 397 19.82 16.61 16.93
N ALA A 398 19.42 15.65 17.77
CA ALA A 398 18.69 15.93 19.00
C ALA A 398 19.58 16.60 20.08
N ASP A 399 20.89 16.40 20.00
CA ASP A 399 21.88 17.09 20.83
C ASP A 399 23.08 17.57 19.98
N PRO A 400 23.08 18.82 19.48
CA PRO A 400 24.14 19.32 18.59
C PRO A 400 25.49 19.56 19.29
N ASP A 401 25.54 19.46 20.62
CA ASP A 401 26.75 19.63 21.43
C ASP A 401 27.43 18.29 21.80
N ASP A 402 26.96 17.15 21.24
CA ASP A 402 27.47 15.80 21.57
C ASP A 402 28.58 15.27 20.62
N ARG A 403 28.80 13.95 20.62
CA ARG A 403 29.87 13.24 19.88
C ARG A 403 29.43 12.63 18.53
N TRP A 404 28.17 12.78 18.15
CA TRP A 404 27.51 12.13 17.02
C TRP A 404 27.15 13.16 15.94
N ASN A 405 27.93 13.20 14.86
CA ASN A 405 27.62 14.07 13.73
C ASN A 405 26.65 13.35 12.75
N PRO A 406 25.51 13.95 12.36
CA PRO A 406 24.59 13.41 11.34
C PRO A 406 25.25 13.03 10.01
N ASP A 407 26.37 13.64 9.63
CA ASP A 407 27.10 13.34 8.40
C ASP A 407 28.07 12.15 8.53
N ASP A 408 28.42 11.73 9.75
CA ASP A 408 29.18 10.49 10.00
C ASP A 408 28.29 9.23 10.03
N CYS A 409 26.96 9.39 10.11
CA CYS A 409 25.99 8.29 10.12
C CYS A 409 26.19 7.30 8.97
N PRO A 410 26.49 6.01 9.23
CA PRO A 410 26.65 5.01 8.17
C PRO A 410 25.37 4.76 7.37
N SER A 411 24.22 4.69 8.06
CA SER A 411 22.90 4.55 7.45
C SER A 411 21.80 5.12 8.36
N SER A 412 20.62 5.42 7.81
CA SER A 412 19.40 5.73 8.56
C SER A 412 19.13 4.71 9.68
N PHE A 413 19.27 3.40 9.40
CA PHE A 413 19.10 2.29 10.34
C PHE A 413 20.25 2.13 11.36
N SER A 414 21.30 2.97 11.27
CA SER A 414 22.47 2.95 12.18
C SER A 414 22.30 3.91 13.36
N PHE A 415 21.20 3.80 14.10
CA PHE A 415 20.93 4.64 15.29
C PHE A 415 22.16 4.70 16.23
N PRO A 416 22.55 5.88 16.75
CA PRO A 416 23.68 6.03 17.68
C PRO A 416 23.61 5.10 18.90
N ASP A 417 24.70 4.40 19.20
CA ASP A 417 24.84 3.58 20.41
C ASP A 417 25.17 4.48 21.61
N ASP A 418 24.21 5.30 22.01
CA ASP A 418 24.36 6.34 23.03
C ASP A 418 23.18 6.33 24.00
N GLU A 419 23.45 6.18 25.29
CA GLU A 419 22.41 6.04 26.31
C GLU A 419 21.49 7.27 26.39
N LYS A 420 22.01 8.48 26.13
CA LYS A 420 21.22 9.72 26.16
C LYS A 420 20.26 9.77 24.96
N LEU A 421 20.74 9.51 23.75
CA LEU A 421 19.93 9.57 22.53
C LEU A 421 18.88 8.43 22.50
N ILE A 422 19.27 7.22 22.91
CA ILE A 422 18.34 6.07 23.03
C ILE A 422 17.25 6.36 24.08
N GLN A 423 17.61 6.95 25.23
CA GLN A 423 16.65 7.29 26.27
C GLN A 423 15.71 8.45 25.87
N GLN A 424 16.18 9.44 25.11
CA GLN A 424 15.34 10.50 24.55
C GLN A 424 14.27 9.93 23.61
N GLU A 425 14.68 9.08 22.66
CA GLU A 425 13.78 8.44 21.70
C GLU A 425 12.77 7.50 22.38
N PHE A 426 13.21 6.77 23.41
CA PHE A 426 12.32 5.97 24.26
C PHE A 426 11.25 6.84 24.94
N VAL A 427 11.65 7.91 25.64
CA VAL A 427 10.72 8.80 26.37
C VAL A 427 9.71 9.48 25.43
N LYS A 428 10.12 9.82 24.21
CA LYS A 428 9.26 10.35 23.14
C LYS A 428 8.11 9.40 22.76
N ASN A 429 8.30 8.09 22.87
CA ASN A 429 7.32 7.06 22.50
C ASN A 429 6.41 6.59 23.67
N VAL A 430 6.86 6.70 24.92
CA VAL A 430 6.11 6.22 26.11
C VAL A 430 4.66 6.73 26.20
N PRO A 431 4.35 8.03 25.95
CA PRO A 431 2.97 8.52 26.05
C PRO A 431 2.02 7.81 25.10
N PHE A 432 2.42 7.61 23.83
CA PHE A 432 1.63 6.88 22.84
C PHE A 432 1.47 5.40 23.23
N ALA A 433 2.55 4.75 23.68
CA ALA A 433 2.47 3.36 24.15
C ALA A 433 1.45 3.20 25.30
N LEU A 434 1.41 4.14 26.25
CA LEU A 434 0.44 4.15 27.35
C LEU A 434 -0.99 4.48 26.88
N SER A 435 -1.16 5.41 25.93
CA SER A 435 -2.44 5.72 25.27
C SER A 435 -3.15 4.47 24.73
N VAL A 436 -2.38 3.59 24.06
CA VAL A 436 -2.87 2.33 23.51
C VAL A 436 -3.33 1.38 24.63
N ALA A 437 -2.56 1.25 25.70
CA ALA A 437 -2.93 0.37 26.82
C ALA A 437 -4.13 0.90 27.63
N GLU A 438 -4.17 2.19 27.94
CA GLU A 438 -5.32 2.84 28.61
C GLU A 438 -6.60 2.74 27.78
N THR A 439 -6.48 2.73 26.45
CA THR A 439 -7.60 2.46 25.54
C THR A 439 -8.06 1.01 25.64
N ALA A 440 -7.14 0.04 25.59
CA ALA A 440 -7.47 -1.39 25.72
C ALA A 440 -8.20 -1.72 27.03
N VAL A 441 -7.86 -1.03 28.14
CA VAL A 441 -8.55 -1.17 29.43
C VAL A 441 -9.63 -0.10 29.69
N ASN A 442 -10.07 0.65 28.70
CA ASN A 442 -11.07 1.70 28.92
C ASN A 442 -12.41 1.11 29.36
N ARG A 443 -12.92 1.54 30.53
CA ARG A 443 -14.17 1.07 31.14
C ARG A 443 -15.42 1.46 30.33
N GLU A 444 -15.30 2.45 29.44
CA GLU A 444 -16.35 2.86 28.49
C GLU A 444 -16.41 1.97 27.23
N GLY A 445 -15.39 1.13 26.99
CA GLY A 445 -15.22 0.29 25.81
C GLY A 445 -13.83 0.45 25.19
N ALA A 446 -13.23 -0.64 24.71
CA ALA A 446 -11.91 -0.62 24.06
C ALA A 446 -11.91 0.13 22.71
N ASP A 447 -13.09 0.47 22.19
CA ASP A 447 -13.33 1.32 21.03
C ASP A 447 -13.34 2.83 21.37
N ARG A 448 -13.23 3.21 22.65
CA ARG A 448 -13.20 4.60 23.12
C ARG A 448 -11.74 5.04 23.40
N PRO A 449 -11.06 5.76 22.48
CA PRO A 449 -9.63 6.05 22.60
C PRO A 449 -9.30 7.00 23.77
N ARG A 450 -8.15 6.76 24.41
CA ARG A 450 -7.55 7.61 25.47
C ARG A 450 -6.40 8.45 24.91
N SER A 451 -6.68 9.21 23.84
CA SER A 451 -5.71 9.98 23.06
C SER A 451 -4.83 10.91 23.90
N VAL A 452 -3.50 10.76 23.80
CA VAL A 452 -2.51 11.69 24.36
C VAL A 452 -2.60 13.10 23.78
N VAL A 453 -3.10 13.25 22.56
CA VAL A 453 -3.31 14.56 21.92
C VAL A 453 -4.73 15.11 22.12
N GLY A 454 -5.57 14.41 22.90
CA GLY A 454 -6.92 14.85 23.26
C GLY A 454 -7.95 14.75 22.14
N LEU A 455 -7.66 13.99 21.07
CA LEU A 455 -8.63 13.69 20.02
C LEU A 455 -9.61 12.61 20.51
N SER A 456 -10.81 12.60 19.92
CA SER A 456 -11.87 11.64 20.23
C SER A 456 -12.41 11.03 18.95
N ALA A 457 -12.64 9.72 18.96
CA ALA A 457 -13.37 9.05 17.89
C ALA A 457 -14.88 9.31 18.08
N PRO A 458 -15.60 9.99 17.15
CA PRO A 458 -17.05 10.19 17.23
C PRO A 458 -17.82 8.85 17.19
N ASP A 459 -19.14 8.92 17.38
CA ASP A 459 -20.03 7.74 17.31
C ASP A 459 -20.56 7.47 15.90
N PHE A 460 -20.63 8.54 15.10
CA PHE A 460 -21.06 8.56 13.71
C PHE A 460 -20.23 9.58 12.93
N THR A 461 -19.75 9.19 11.75
CA THR A 461 -19.12 10.05 10.74
C THR A 461 -19.95 9.92 9.46
N PRO A 462 -20.90 10.83 9.20
CA PRO A 462 -21.72 10.83 7.98
C PRO A 462 -20.89 10.97 6.70
N ASP A 463 -21.26 10.21 5.67
CA ASP A 463 -20.80 10.47 4.31
C ASP A 463 -21.73 11.53 3.68
N ALA A 464 -21.31 12.79 3.75
CA ALA A 464 -22.20 13.93 3.57
C ALA A 464 -22.04 14.57 2.18
N PHE A 465 -23.11 14.54 1.39
CA PHE A 465 -23.23 15.23 0.10
C PHE A 465 -24.33 16.29 0.09
N THR A 466 -24.27 17.19 -0.90
CA THR A 466 -25.21 18.30 -1.09
C THR A 466 -26.19 18.10 -2.25
N THR A 467 -25.94 17.13 -3.13
CA THR A 467 -26.71 16.91 -4.35
C THR A 467 -27.06 15.42 -4.49
N SER A 468 -28.35 15.13 -4.68
CA SER A 468 -28.88 13.81 -5.04
C SER A 468 -29.37 13.83 -6.48
N TYR A 469 -29.12 12.77 -7.24
CA TYR A 469 -29.62 12.55 -8.60
C TYR A 469 -30.72 11.46 -8.67
N ALA A 470 -31.32 11.09 -7.54
CA ALA A 470 -32.46 10.17 -7.46
C ALA A 470 -33.74 10.86 -8.00
N LEU A 471 -34.27 10.42 -9.15
CA LEU A 471 -35.42 11.06 -9.79
C LEU A 471 -36.76 10.55 -9.22
N GLY A 472 -36.98 10.77 -7.92
CA GLY A 472 -38.07 10.13 -7.16
C GLY A 472 -37.76 8.69 -6.72
N ASP A 473 -36.70 8.09 -7.28
CA ASP A 473 -36.08 6.84 -6.84
C ASP A 473 -35.50 6.92 -5.40
N GLU A 474 -35.06 5.77 -4.88
CA GLU A 474 -34.42 5.66 -3.57
C GLU A 474 -33.00 6.26 -3.58
N GLN A 475 -32.68 7.14 -2.63
CA GLN A 475 -31.31 7.66 -2.43
C GLN A 475 -30.60 6.93 -1.29
N GLU A 476 -29.56 6.17 -1.62
CA GLU A 476 -28.66 5.54 -0.66
C GLU A 476 -27.86 6.60 0.12
N VAL A 477 -27.74 6.43 1.44
CA VAL A 477 -26.91 7.28 2.31
C VAL A 477 -26.12 6.42 3.29
N SER A 478 -24.86 6.78 3.53
CA SER A 478 -23.94 5.99 4.37
C SER A 478 -23.40 6.78 5.59
N VAL A 479 -22.90 6.02 6.56
CA VAL A 479 -22.28 6.52 7.78
C VAL A 479 -21.27 5.52 8.33
N THR A 480 -20.04 5.96 8.60
CA THR A 480 -19.13 5.18 9.44
C THR A 480 -19.56 5.31 10.89
N ALA A 481 -19.96 4.20 11.50
CA ALA A 481 -20.51 4.18 12.87
C ALA A 481 -19.84 3.11 13.74
N ARG A 482 -19.84 3.38 15.04
CA ARG A 482 -19.23 2.53 16.08
C ARG A 482 -20.01 1.22 16.27
N ARG A 483 -19.36 0.06 16.06
CA ARG A 483 -19.98 -1.29 16.19
C ARG A 483 -20.52 -1.62 17.58
N SER A 484 -20.08 -0.92 18.64
CA SER A 484 -20.58 -1.13 20.01
C SER A 484 -21.94 -0.46 20.29
N LEU A 485 -22.42 0.37 19.36
CA LEU A 485 -23.75 0.97 19.41
C LEU A 485 -24.84 -0.05 19.07
N ARG A 486 -26.06 0.29 19.49
CA ARG A 486 -27.29 -0.47 19.26
C ARG A 486 -28.35 0.42 18.63
N ASP A 487 -29.43 -0.20 18.15
CA ASP A 487 -30.60 0.49 17.60
C ASP A 487 -30.23 1.53 16.53
N LEU A 488 -29.28 1.17 15.65
CA LEU A 488 -28.77 2.04 14.59
C LEU A 488 -29.90 2.37 13.60
N ARG A 489 -30.15 3.67 13.40
CA ARG A 489 -31.20 4.19 12.52
C ARG A 489 -30.71 5.34 11.66
N LEU A 490 -31.12 5.32 10.39
CA LEU A 490 -31.26 6.50 9.56
C LEU A 490 -32.52 7.25 9.99
N ASN A 491 -32.43 8.57 10.06
CA ASN A 491 -33.56 9.48 10.21
C ASN A 491 -33.47 10.53 9.10
N TYR A 492 -34.60 10.88 8.49
CA TYR A 492 -34.63 11.97 7.50
C TYR A 492 -35.92 12.79 7.54
N ARG A 493 -35.88 13.97 6.93
CA ARG A 493 -37.03 14.82 6.61
C ARG A 493 -36.90 15.38 5.21
N ILE A 494 -37.99 15.32 4.46
CA ILE A 494 -38.16 15.98 3.17
C ILE A 494 -38.92 17.28 3.41
N ASP A 495 -38.39 18.40 2.91
CA ASP A 495 -38.97 19.76 2.96
C ASP A 495 -39.50 20.19 4.34
N GLY A 496 -38.78 19.79 5.39
CA GLY A 496 -39.11 20.12 6.79
C GLY A 496 -40.29 19.35 7.38
N GLY A 497 -40.86 18.38 6.64
CA GLY A 497 -42.01 17.56 7.04
C GLY A 497 -41.77 16.58 8.20
N ARG A 498 -42.58 15.52 8.27
CA ARG A 498 -42.47 14.50 9.33
C ARG A 498 -41.10 13.81 9.29
N THR A 499 -40.57 13.38 10.44
CA THR A 499 -39.39 12.51 10.46
C THR A 499 -39.77 11.11 9.94
N HIS A 500 -39.01 10.62 8.94
CA HIS A 500 -38.98 9.23 8.51
C HIS A 500 -37.79 8.52 9.18
N THR A 501 -37.85 7.19 9.35
CA THR A 501 -36.78 6.41 9.97
C THR A 501 -36.64 5.02 9.35
N ALA A 502 -35.41 4.62 9.01
CA ALA A 502 -35.07 3.29 8.50
C ALA A 502 -34.05 2.58 9.44
N PRO A 503 -34.00 1.24 9.47
CA PRO A 503 -32.85 0.53 10.03
C PRO A 503 -31.57 0.89 9.24
N LEU A 504 -30.42 0.84 9.90
CA LEU A 504 -29.11 0.89 9.23
C LEU A 504 -28.58 -0.54 9.05
N GLU A 505 -28.15 -0.88 7.84
CA GLU A 505 -27.52 -2.17 7.52
C GLU A 505 -26.02 -2.00 7.26
N GLU A 506 -25.22 -2.99 7.64
CA GLU A 506 -23.76 -2.90 7.57
C GLU A 506 -23.25 -3.21 6.16
N TRP A 507 -22.55 -2.25 5.53
CA TRP A 507 -21.99 -2.45 4.19
C TRP A 507 -20.90 -3.52 4.19
N LYS A 508 -20.84 -4.32 3.12
CA LYS A 508 -19.97 -5.51 3.03
C LYS A 508 -18.77 -5.32 2.11
N GLY A 509 -18.55 -4.10 1.65
CA GLY A 509 -17.53 -3.79 0.65
C GLY A 509 -18.03 -3.95 -0.78
N GLY A 510 -17.21 -3.50 -1.72
CA GLY A 510 -17.37 -3.75 -3.16
C GLY A 510 -16.38 -4.79 -3.67
N ASP A 511 -16.23 -4.87 -5.00
CA ASP A 511 -15.46 -5.89 -5.72
C ASP A 511 -13.96 -5.93 -5.37
N ARG A 512 -13.38 -4.84 -4.85
CA ARG A 512 -11.92 -4.71 -4.60
C ARG A 512 -11.57 -4.29 -3.17
N TYR A 513 -12.33 -3.36 -2.58
CA TYR A 513 -12.10 -2.84 -1.23
C TYR A 513 -13.41 -2.59 -0.47
N GLY A 514 -13.28 -2.36 0.84
CA GLY A 514 -14.41 -2.22 1.78
C GLY A 514 -14.71 -3.54 2.50
N GLY A 515 -15.55 -3.50 3.54
CA GLY A 515 -15.86 -4.64 4.43
C GLY A 515 -14.70 -5.09 5.34
N GLN A 516 -13.46 -4.90 4.91
CA GLN A 516 -12.21 -5.08 5.65
C GLN A 516 -11.94 -3.91 6.61
N ASP A 517 -11.01 -4.08 7.55
CA ASP A 517 -10.61 -3.09 8.57
C ASP A 517 -11.79 -2.42 9.29
N SER A 518 -12.75 -3.27 9.70
CA SER A 518 -13.98 -2.89 10.39
C SER A 518 -14.13 -3.66 11.72
N ILE A 519 -13.21 -3.45 12.67
CA ILE A 519 -13.11 -4.13 13.96
C ILE A 519 -13.88 -3.38 15.05
N ARG A 520 -13.76 -2.05 15.12
CA ARG A 520 -14.40 -1.19 16.14
C ARG A 520 -15.50 -0.31 15.54
N PHE A 521 -15.33 0.09 14.29
CA PHE A 521 -16.27 0.80 13.44
C PHE A 521 -16.68 -0.08 12.24
N ALA A 522 -17.76 0.30 11.57
CA ALA A 522 -18.13 -0.20 10.26
C ALA A 522 -18.89 0.88 9.49
N GLU A 523 -18.89 0.79 8.17
CA GLU A 523 -19.81 1.57 7.35
C GLU A 523 -21.21 0.94 7.39
N TYR A 524 -22.22 1.78 7.59
CA TYR A 524 -23.62 1.41 7.55
C TYR A 524 -24.36 2.25 6.53
N ARG A 525 -25.37 1.66 5.88
CA ARG A 525 -26.17 2.29 4.83
C ARG A 525 -27.66 2.09 5.04
N ALA A 526 -28.45 2.97 4.45
CA ALA A 526 -29.90 2.88 4.33
C ALA A 526 -30.39 3.80 3.20
N TYR A 527 -31.66 3.66 2.82
CA TYR A 527 -32.26 4.44 1.74
C TYR A 527 -33.19 5.55 2.27
N VAL A 528 -33.19 6.68 1.55
CA VAL A 528 -34.22 7.72 1.64
C VAL A 528 -35.22 7.50 0.50
N GLU A 529 -36.50 7.41 0.86
CA GLU A 529 -37.60 7.14 -0.07
C GLU A 529 -38.49 8.37 -0.26
N GLY A 530 -38.99 8.59 -1.48
CA GLY A 530 -40.09 9.53 -1.77
C GLY A 530 -39.70 11.01 -1.78
N ALA A 531 -38.45 11.34 -2.12
CA ALA A 531 -37.98 12.71 -2.34
C ALA A 531 -38.00 13.05 -3.83
N GLU A 532 -38.84 14.00 -4.23
CA GLU A 532 -39.02 14.41 -5.62
C GLU A 532 -37.99 15.45 -6.08
N PRO A 533 -37.74 15.63 -7.40
CA PRO A 533 -36.90 16.70 -7.93
C PRO A 533 -37.22 18.09 -7.34
N GLY A 534 -36.20 18.77 -6.83
CA GLY A 534 -36.29 20.04 -6.10
C GLY A 534 -36.42 19.91 -4.58
N SER A 535 -36.71 18.72 -4.04
CA SER A 535 -36.87 18.51 -2.58
C SER A 535 -35.56 18.71 -1.81
N GLY A 536 -35.64 19.39 -0.67
CA GLY A 536 -34.56 19.48 0.32
C GLY A 536 -34.65 18.39 1.38
N VAL A 537 -33.70 17.45 1.40
CA VAL A 537 -33.66 16.33 2.33
C VAL A 537 -32.62 16.55 3.42
N ARG A 538 -33.07 16.63 4.68
CA ARG A 538 -32.19 16.65 5.86
C ARG A 538 -32.04 15.26 6.46
N VAL A 539 -30.81 14.77 6.59
CA VAL A 539 -30.44 13.43 7.05
C VAL A 539 -29.67 13.50 8.37
N TRP A 540 -29.92 12.56 9.29
CA TRP A 540 -29.07 12.32 10.46
C TRP A 540 -29.22 10.88 10.99
N TYR A 541 -28.18 10.41 11.68
CA TYR A 541 -28.13 9.05 12.20
C TYR A 541 -28.28 9.04 13.73
N THR A 542 -28.84 7.97 14.27
CA THR A 542 -29.01 7.79 15.72
C THR A 542 -28.75 6.35 16.14
N GLY A 543 -28.31 6.17 17.38
CA GLY A 543 -28.18 4.87 18.03
C GLY A 543 -28.15 5.00 19.55
N ARG A 544 -27.85 3.90 20.23
CA ARG A 544 -27.69 3.84 21.69
C ARG A 544 -26.38 3.20 22.09
N THR A 545 -25.74 3.78 23.11
CA THR A 545 -24.58 3.16 23.76
C THR A 545 -25.00 1.91 24.56
N ARG A 546 -24.02 1.10 25.00
CA ARG A 546 -24.27 -0.10 25.81
C ARG A 546 -24.99 0.17 27.15
N ASP A 547 -24.81 1.37 27.70
CA ASP A 547 -25.49 1.90 28.89
C ASP A 547 -26.79 2.69 28.57
N GLY A 548 -27.26 2.64 27.32
CA GLY A 548 -28.58 3.13 26.90
C GLY A 548 -28.68 4.61 26.57
N ARG A 549 -27.60 5.40 26.77
CA ARG A 549 -27.54 6.81 26.34
C ARG A 549 -27.75 6.91 24.84
N ALA A 550 -28.45 7.95 24.40
CA ALA A 550 -28.62 8.24 22.99
C ALA A 550 -27.32 8.80 22.40
N ALA A 551 -26.96 8.34 21.20
CA ALA A 551 -25.94 8.92 20.35
C ALA A 551 -26.59 9.36 19.03
N ALA A 552 -26.10 10.44 18.44
CA ALA A 552 -26.55 10.96 17.16
C ALA A 552 -25.37 11.49 16.35
N SER A 553 -25.50 11.52 15.02
CA SER A 553 -24.60 12.28 14.16
C SER A 553 -24.98 13.76 14.15
N GLU A 554 -24.04 14.60 13.70
CA GLU A 554 -24.45 15.88 13.13
C GLU A 554 -25.32 15.64 11.88
N PRO A 555 -26.31 16.51 11.60
CA PRO A 555 -27.17 16.39 10.44
C PRO A 555 -26.52 17.01 9.19
N PHE A 556 -26.69 16.39 8.03
CA PHE A 556 -26.39 17.01 6.74
C PHE A 556 -27.68 17.22 5.92
N THR A 557 -27.57 17.88 4.77
CA THR A 557 -28.72 18.18 3.90
C THR A 557 -28.29 18.19 2.45
N TYR A 558 -29.05 17.51 1.60
CA TYR A 558 -28.90 17.54 0.15
C TYR A 558 -30.18 18.02 -0.53
N THR A 559 -30.06 18.46 -1.78
CA THR A 559 -31.20 18.74 -2.67
C THR A 559 -31.27 17.67 -3.74
N VAL A 560 -32.46 17.16 -4.04
CA VAL A 560 -32.69 16.33 -5.24
C VAL A 560 -32.65 17.24 -6.46
N ALA A 561 -31.71 17.00 -7.38
CA ALA A 561 -31.55 17.82 -8.57
C ALA A 561 -32.61 17.50 -9.63
N ASP A 562 -33.21 18.56 -10.19
CA ASP A 562 -33.86 18.46 -11.49
C ASP A 562 -32.79 18.17 -12.56
N ARG A 563 -32.95 17.06 -13.28
CA ARG A 563 -32.00 16.57 -14.29
C ARG A 563 -32.74 15.81 -15.39
N PRO A 564 -32.13 15.65 -16.58
CA PRO A 564 -32.65 14.72 -17.58
C PRO A 564 -32.77 13.29 -17.05
N GLU A 565 -33.89 12.65 -17.38
CA GLU A 565 -34.02 11.18 -17.37
C GLU A 565 -32.96 10.61 -18.32
N ALA A 566 -31.92 9.99 -17.75
CA ALA A 566 -30.76 9.55 -18.49
C ALA A 566 -30.10 8.36 -17.80
N ASP A 567 -29.81 7.32 -18.59
CA ASP A 567 -29.10 6.09 -18.17
C ASP A 567 -27.58 6.25 -18.10
N THR A 568 -27.06 7.38 -18.61
CA THR A 568 -25.63 7.66 -18.73
C THR A 568 -25.28 9.03 -18.17
N LEU A 569 -24.19 9.12 -17.40
CA LEU A 569 -23.60 10.40 -16.99
C LEU A 569 -22.32 10.67 -17.77
N VAL A 570 -22.15 11.89 -18.28
CA VAL A 570 -20.87 12.39 -18.78
C VAL A 570 -20.22 13.23 -17.69
N ILE A 571 -19.12 12.74 -17.09
CA ILE A 571 -18.28 13.55 -16.20
C ILE A 571 -17.25 14.29 -17.07
N ALA A 572 -17.30 15.62 -17.05
CA ALA A 572 -16.34 16.48 -17.72
C ALA A 572 -15.31 17.01 -16.72
N ASP A 573 -14.10 16.43 -16.73
CA ASP A 573 -12.97 16.81 -15.89
C ASP A 573 -11.88 17.46 -16.75
N GLU A 574 -12.24 18.56 -17.41
CA GLU A 574 -11.33 19.30 -18.30
C GLU A 574 -10.27 20.10 -17.52
N GLY A 575 -10.57 20.47 -16.27
CA GLY A 575 -9.72 21.22 -15.36
C GLY A 575 -9.67 22.73 -15.63
N GLY A 576 -9.35 23.50 -14.59
CA GLY A 576 -9.43 24.97 -14.58
C GLY A 576 -10.82 25.48 -14.13
N PRO A 577 -11.01 26.81 -14.00
CA PRO A 577 -12.19 27.41 -13.36
C PRO A 577 -13.31 27.79 -14.35
N GLY A 578 -13.29 27.25 -15.58
CA GLY A 578 -14.24 27.60 -16.64
C GLY A 578 -15.03 26.37 -17.09
N ALA A 579 -16.28 26.58 -17.51
CA ALA A 579 -17.17 25.50 -17.94
C ALA A 579 -16.57 24.65 -19.09
N ALA A 580 -16.87 23.36 -19.05
CA ALA A 580 -16.32 22.35 -19.95
C ALA A 580 -16.72 22.57 -21.42
N ARG A 581 -15.73 22.50 -22.31
CA ARG A 581 -15.79 22.91 -23.72
C ARG A 581 -16.16 21.77 -24.67
N HIS A 582 -15.84 20.54 -24.29
CA HIS A 582 -15.91 19.37 -25.17
C HIS A 582 -17.13 18.47 -24.91
N THR A 583 -17.97 18.80 -23.93
CA THR A 583 -19.21 18.08 -23.54
C THR A 583 -20.11 17.75 -24.73
N ALA A 584 -20.22 18.67 -25.69
CA ALA A 584 -20.96 18.50 -26.94
C ALA A 584 -20.48 17.31 -27.79
N ALA A 585 -19.18 16.98 -27.77
CA ALA A 585 -18.63 15.85 -28.53
C ALA A 585 -19.08 14.49 -27.97
N TYR A 586 -19.27 14.40 -26.65
CA TYR A 586 -19.71 13.20 -25.93
C TYR A 586 -21.23 13.06 -25.98
N THR A 587 -21.97 14.11 -25.59
CA THR A 587 -23.44 14.11 -25.59
C THR A 587 -24.03 13.88 -26.97
N ALA A 588 -23.50 14.54 -28.02
CA ALA A 588 -23.98 14.30 -29.38
C ALA A 588 -23.66 12.87 -29.87
N ALA A 589 -22.54 12.27 -29.44
CA ALA A 589 -22.19 10.90 -29.78
C ALA A 589 -23.10 9.87 -29.09
N LEU A 590 -23.49 10.14 -27.83
CA LEU A 590 -24.45 9.34 -27.07
C LEU A 590 -25.87 9.45 -27.66
N ALA A 591 -26.35 10.66 -27.97
CA ALA A 591 -27.62 10.86 -28.66
C ALA A 591 -27.63 10.15 -30.04
N SER A 592 -26.53 10.23 -30.79
CA SER A 592 -26.33 9.52 -32.06
C SER A 592 -26.19 7.99 -31.91
N ALA A 593 -26.10 7.49 -30.68
CA ALA A 593 -26.09 6.08 -30.31
C ALA A 593 -27.44 5.61 -29.72
N GLY A 594 -28.46 6.48 -29.69
CA GLY A 594 -29.74 6.21 -29.02
C GLY A 594 -29.62 6.15 -27.50
N ARG A 595 -28.82 7.03 -26.91
CA ARG A 595 -28.61 7.13 -25.46
C ARG A 595 -28.72 8.57 -24.96
N ASP A 596 -29.68 8.79 -24.08
CA ASP A 596 -29.80 10.02 -23.31
C ASP A 596 -28.71 10.10 -22.23
N ALA A 597 -28.25 11.32 -21.97
CA ALA A 597 -27.09 11.58 -21.13
C ALA A 597 -27.24 12.84 -20.29
N ALA A 598 -27.03 12.72 -18.98
CA ALA A 598 -26.78 13.85 -18.11
C ALA A 598 -25.31 14.29 -18.23
N VAL A 599 -25.00 15.52 -17.81
CA VAL A 599 -23.62 16.03 -17.71
C VAL A 599 -23.35 16.44 -16.27
N TRP A 600 -22.12 16.20 -15.81
CA TRP A 600 -21.57 16.77 -14.58
C TRP A 600 -20.26 17.49 -14.92
N ASP A 601 -20.23 18.81 -14.74
CA ASP A 601 -19.05 19.64 -15.00
C ASP A 601 -18.26 19.87 -13.72
N VAL A 602 -17.10 19.22 -13.60
CA VAL A 602 -16.27 19.24 -12.39
C VAL A 602 -15.78 20.66 -12.06
N ALA A 603 -15.61 21.53 -13.06
CA ALA A 603 -15.15 22.91 -12.87
C ALA A 603 -16.20 23.81 -12.21
N THR A 604 -17.49 23.46 -12.30
CA THR A 604 -18.60 24.26 -11.75
C THR A 604 -19.36 23.57 -10.61
N GLN A 605 -19.34 22.24 -10.56
CA GLN A 605 -20.07 21.42 -9.58
C GLN A 605 -19.15 20.72 -8.56
N GLY A 606 -17.83 20.74 -8.77
CA GLY A 606 -16.87 19.97 -7.97
C GLY A 606 -16.86 18.48 -8.34
N ALA A 607 -16.26 17.62 -7.51
CA ALA A 607 -16.30 16.18 -7.74
C ALA A 607 -17.73 15.62 -7.53
N PRO A 608 -18.26 14.77 -8.42
CA PRO A 608 -19.53 14.10 -8.21
C PRO A 608 -19.42 13.10 -7.06
N HIS A 609 -20.45 12.97 -6.23
CA HIS A 609 -20.45 11.99 -5.14
C HIS A 609 -20.80 10.58 -5.64
N ALA A 610 -20.15 9.54 -5.11
CA ALA A 610 -20.44 8.15 -5.50
C ALA A 610 -21.92 7.80 -5.28
N LEU A 611 -22.40 7.84 -4.02
CA LEU A 611 -23.81 7.55 -3.69
C LEU A 611 -24.81 8.63 -4.16
N GLY A 612 -24.52 9.91 -3.92
CA GLY A 612 -25.43 11.01 -4.30
C GLY A 612 -25.61 11.23 -5.80
N VAL A 613 -24.61 10.90 -6.63
CA VAL A 613 -24.60 11.24 -8.07
C VAL A 613 -24.35 10.03 -8.96
N LEU A 614 -23.26 9.29 -8.75
CA LEU A 614 -22.80 8.28 -9.72
C LEU A 614 -23.64 7.00 -9.70
N GLY A 615 -24.10 6.55 -8.53
CA GLY A 615 -24.91 5.34 -8.37
C GLY A 615 -26.24 5.38 -9.15
N HIS A 616 -26.74 6.58 -9.48
CA HIS A 616 -27.99 6.80 -10.23
C HIS A 616 -27.88 6.57 -11.74
N PHE A 617 -26.77 5.99 -12.22
CA PHE A 617 -26.51 5.75 -13.65
C PHE A 617 -26.04 4.33 -13.94
N LYS A 618 -26.64 3.72 -14.97
CA LYS A 618 -26.25 2.40 -15.50
C LYS A 618 -24.88 2.41 -16.21
N SER A 619 -24.32 3.59 -16.46
CA SER A 619 -22.97 3.77 -17.02
C SER A 619 -22.49 5.22 -16.87
N VAL A 620 -21.20 5.39 -16.60
CA VAL A 620 -20.50 6.69 -16.57
C VAL A 620 -19.52 6.76 -17.75
N VAL A 621 -19.47 7.92 -18.40
CA VAL A 621 -18.45 8.30 -19.38
C VAL A 621 -17.65 9.45 -18.77
N TRP A 622 -16.46 9.15 -18.26
CA TRP A 622 -15.58 10.16 -17.68
C TRP A 622 -14.52 10.56 -18.70
N TYR A 623 -14.33 11.85 -18.92
CA TYR A 623 -13.21 12.31 -19.72
C TYR A 623 -12.41 13.44 -19.08
N SER A 624 -11.10 13.41 -19.34
CA SER A 624 -10.21 14.55 -19.14
C SER A 624 -9.63 15.03 -20.46
N ALA A 625 -9.45 16.35 -20.60
CA ALA A 625 -8.87 16.97 -21.79
C ALA A 625 -7.33 16.97 -21.69
N GLY A 626 -6.74 18.08 -21.25
CA GLY A 626 -5.29 18.23 -21.08
C GLY A 626 -4.75 17.92 -19.68
N ASN A 627 -5.61 17.85 -18.66
CA ASN A 627 -5.23 17.76 -17.25
C ASN A 627 -5.27 16.32 -16.69
N ARG A 628 -4.43 16.04 -15.69
CA ARG A 628 -4.56 14.84 -14.84
C ARG A 628 -5.85 14.94 -14.01
N PRO A 629 -6.60 13.83 -13.81
CA PRO A 629 -7.74 13.75 -12.91
C PRO A 629 -7.55 14.41 -11.54
N GLY A 630 -8.57 15.14 -11.08
CA GLY A 630 -8.61 15.62 -9.69
C GLY A 630 -8.79 14.46 -8.71
N GLY A 631 -8.03 14.43 -7.61
CA GLY A 631 -8.04 13.32 -6.64
C GLY A 631 -9.43 12.96 -6.11
N ALA A 632 -10.28 13.95 -5.82
CA ALA A 632 -11.65 13.73 -5.37
C ALA A 632 -12.55 13.09 -6.46
N THR A 633 -12.41 13.51 -7.72
CA THR A 633 -13.12 12.90 -8.87
C THR A 633 -12.66 11.46 -9.07
N LEU A 634 -11.33 11.22 -8.99
CA LEU A 634 -10.73 9.90 -9.08
C LEU A 634 -11.25 8.96 -7.97
N THR A 635 -11.28 9.42 -6.72
CA THR A 635 -11.86 8.67 -5.60
C THR A 635 -13.32 8.34 -5.85
N ALA A 636 -14.20 9.31 -6.13
CA ALA A 636 -15.61 9.01 -6.34
C ALA A 636 -15.87 8.04 -7.52
N VAL A 637 -15.12 8.16 -8.62
CA VAL A 637 -15.22 7.23 -9.76
C VAL A 637 -14.63 5.86 -9.45
N ARG A 638 -13.54 5.77 -8.67
CA ARG A 638 -13.01 4.51 -8.13
C ARG A 638 -14.06 3.79 -7.30
N ASP A 639 -14.74 4.53 -6.42
CA ASP A 639 -15.68 3.99 -5.46
C ASP A 639 -16.96 3.50 -6.18
N PHE A 640 -17.45 4.25 -7.18
CA PHE A 640 -18.49 3.78 -8.11
C PHE A 640 -18.10 2.50 -8.87
N VAL A 641 -16.86 2.38 -9.35
CA VAL A 641 -16.37 1.15 -10.05
C VAL A 641 -16.06 0.00 -9.08
N ASN A 642 -15.83 0.28 -7.80
CA ASN A 642 -15.74 -0.73 -6.74
C ASN A 642 -17.11 -1.37 -6.48
N GLU A 643 -18.18 -0.59 -6.55
CA GLU A 643 -19.57 -1.06 -6.38
C GLU A 643 -20.18 -1.58 -7.69
N GLY A 644 -19.35 -2.11 -8.58
CA GLY A 644 -19.77 -2.75 -9.83
C GLY A 644 -20.19 -1.78 -10.96
N GLY A 645 -20.10 -0.47 -10.74
CA GLY A 645 -20.45 0.58 -11.71
C GLY A 645 -19.63 0.52 -13.01
N LYS A 646 -20.27 0.89 -14.13
CA LYS A 646 -19.69 0.70 -15.49
C LYS A 646 -19.11 1.99 -16.03
N LEU A 647 -17.82 1.98 -16.42
CA LEU A 647 -17.08 3.18 -16.77
C LEU A 647 -16.43 3.13 -18.16
N VAL A 648 -16.66 4.17 -18.96
CA VAL A 648 -15.78 4.50 -20.09
C VAL A 648 -14.93 5.71 -19.71
N ALA A 649 -13.64 5.50 -19.51
CA ALA A 649 -12.65 6.55 -19.27
C ALA A 649 -12.00 6.95 -20.60
N ALA A 650 -11.87 8.25 -20.87
CA ALA A 650 -11.26 8.76 -22.10
C ALA A 650 -10.42 10.02 -21.85
N GLY A 651 -9.34 10.21 -22.60
CA GLY A 651 -8.57 11.46 -22.51
C GLY A 651 -7.08 11.28 -22.75
N ARG A 652 -6.38 12.39 -23.03
CA ARG A 652 -4.93 12.39 -23.24
C ARG A 652 -4.19 11.92 -21.97
N GLN A 653 -4.64 12.38 -20.81
CA GLN A 653 -4.08 12.05 -19.49
C GLN A 653 -4.84 10.95 -18.73
N ALA A 654 -5.83 10.29 -19.36
CA ALA A 654 -6.53 9.17 -18.76
C ALA A 654 -5.59 7.96 -18.59
N GLY A 655 -5.82 7.17 -17.53
CA GLY A 655 -5.00 5.99 -17.22
C GLY A 655 -3.56 6.27 -16.79
N GLY A 656 -3.24 7.49 -16.37
CA GLY A 656 -1.94 7.86 -15.79
C GLY A 656 -1.92 7.82 -14.27
N TYR A 657 -0.98 8.57 -13.68
CA TYR A 657 -0.97 8.86 -12.25
C TYR A 657 -2.05 9.89 -11.86
N GLY A 658 -2.73 9.63 -10.74
CA GLY A 658 -3.50 10.61 -10.00
C GLY A 658 -2.75 11.10 -8.77
N VAL A 659 -3.23 12.21 -8.19
CA VAL A 659 -2.75 12.74 -6.90
C VAL A 659 -3.92 12.73 -5.92
N VAL A 660 -3.78 12.01 -4.81
CA VAL A 660 -4.81 11.86 -3.77
C VAL A 660 -4.15 12.16 -2.41
N GLY A 661 -4.58 13.26 -1.78
CA GLY A 661 -3.91 13.78 -0.58
C GLY A 661 -2.42 14.07 -0.86
N PRO A 662 -1.47 13.59 -0.03
CA PRO A 662 -0.05 13.73 -0.27
C PRO A 662 0.53 12.70 -1.27
N ALA A 663 -0.25 11.70 -1.71
CA ALA A 663 0.23 10.58 -2.50
C ALA A 663 0.02 10.78 -4.01
N GLU A 664 1.07 10.56 -4.80
CA GLU A 664 0.98 10.28 -6.24
C GLU A 664 0.89 8.76 -6.42
N THR A 665 -0.13 8.29 -7.16
CA THR A 665 -0.51 6.86 -7.27
C THR A 665 -1.12 6.57 -8.63
N ASN A 666 -0.91 5.36 -9.16
CA ASN A 666 -1.61 4.84 -10.34
C ASN A 666 -2.53 3.64 -10.00
N ASP A 667 -2.80 3.35 -8.73
CA ASP A 667 -3.64 2.23 -8.24
C ASP A 667 -4.98 2.15 -8.99
N PHE A 668 -5.62 3.29 -9.25
CA PHE A 668 -6.85 3.35 -10.03
C PHE A 668 -6.65 2.87 -11.48
N SER A 669 -5.58 3.32 -12.13
CA SER A 669 -5.23 2.93 -13.49
C SER A 669 -4.87 1.44 -13.58
N GLN A 670 -4.09 0.92 -12.63
CA GLN A 670 -3.77 -0.52 -12.55
C GLN A 670 -5.03 -1.34 -12.27
N TYR A 671 -5.59 -1.20 -11.06
CA TYR A 671 -6.52 -2.18 -10.50
C TYR A 671 -7.95 -2.01 -11.04
N TYR A 672 -8.35 -0.81 -11.49
CA TYR A 672 -9.72 -0.48 -11.90
C TYR A 672 -9.84 -0.27 -13.42
N LEU A 673 -8.87 0.37 -14.07
CA LEU A 673 -8.84 0.54 -15.54
C LEU A 673 -8.06 -0.57 -16.27
N GLY A 674 -7.27 -1.38 -15.56
CA GLY A 674 -6.52 -2.50 -16.13
C GLY A 674 -5.25 -2.11 -16.89
N ALA A 675 -4.78 -0.87 -16.77
CA ALA A 675 -3.58 -0.34 -17.43
C ALA A 675 -2.37 -0.33 -16.47
N GLY A 676 -1.38 -1.16 -16.75
CA GLY A 676 -0.22 -1.37 -15.89
C GLY A 676 0.82 -0.27 -16.03
N SER A 677 1.32 -0.07 -17.25
CA SER A 677 2.17 1.07 -17.63
C SER A 677 1.54 1.98 -18.68
N ARG A 678 1.67 3.31 -18.53
CA ARG A 678 1.26 4.33 -19.53
C ARG A 678 2.47 5.02 -20.17
N LEU A 679 2.39 5.23 -21.48
CA LEU A 679 3.32 6.04 -22.28
C LEU A 679 2.54 7.07 -23.11
N GLN A 680 3.23 8.10 -23.62
CA GLN A 680 2.66 9.12 -24.50
C GLN A 680 3.00 8.83 -25.96
N HIS A 681 1.99 8.89 -26.84
CA HIS A 681 2.12 8.77 -28.29
C HIS A 681 1.81 10.13 -28.95
N PRO A 682 2.75 10.74 -29.68
CA PRO A 682 2.50 11.99 -30.38
C PRO A 682 1.66 11.77 -31.63
N ALA A 683 0.68 12.63 -31.87
CA ALA A 683 -0.09 12.77 -33.11
C ALA A 683 -0.50 11.46 -33.83
N PRO A 684 -1.13 10.47 -33.15
CA PRO A 684 -1.66 9.29 -33.82
C PRO A 684 -2.77 9.70 -34.80
N ALA A 685 -2.74 9.15 -36.03
CA ALA A 685 -3.67 9.53 -37.10
C ALA A 685 -4.96 8.68 -37.13
N ARG A 686 -4.95 7.49 -36.52
CA ARG A 686 -6.07 6.53 -36.52
C ARG A 686 -5.97 5.58 -35.33
N PHE A 687 -7.10 5.35 -34.67
CA PHE A 687 -7.30 4.25 -33.74
C PHE A 687 -8.03 3.10 -34.45
N THR A 688 -7.61 1.86 -34.20
CA THR A 688 -8.31 0.65 -34.68
C THR A 688 -8.55 -0.29 -33.51
N GLY A 689 -9.81 -0.56 -33.22
CA GLY A 689 -10.27 -1.36 -32.09
C GLY A 689 -10.03 -2.85 -32.27
N SER A 690 -9.67 -3.51 -31.18
CA SER A 690 -9.44 -4.95 -31.08
C SER A 690 -10.11 -5.50 -29.81
N GLY A 691 -10.24 -6.82 -29.67
CA GLY A 691 -10.91 -7.44 -28.52
C GLY A 691 -12.30 -6.83 -28.26
N ALA A 692 -12.45 -6.16 -27.12
CA ALA A 692 -13.67 -5.48 -26.67
C ALA A 692 -14.24 -4.43 -27.65
N LEU A 693 -13.41 -3.81 -28.51
CA LEU A 693 -13.81 -2.78 -29.48
C LEU A 693 -13.60 -3.22 -30.94
N ALA A 694 -13.48 -4.54 -31.19
CA ALA A 694 -13.23 -5.09 -32.52
C ALA A 694 -14.26 -4.60 -33.56
N GLY A 695 -13.77 -4.21 -34.74
CA GLY A 695 -14.59 -3.68 -35.84
C GLY A 695 -14.79 -2.16 -35.81
N VAL A 696 -14.37 -1.45 -34.76
CA VAL A 696 -14.29 0.01 -34.76
C VAL A 696 -12.96 0.47 -35.37
N SER A 697 -12.98 1.47 -36.24
CA SER A 697 -11.78 2.22 -36.63
C SER A 697 -12.17 3.69 -36.83
N VAL A 698 -11.38 4.61 -36.27
CA VAL A 698 -11.69 6.05 -36.27
C VAL A 698 -10.44 6.87 -36.59
N ARG A 699 -10.62 7.93 -37.37
CA ARG A 699 -9.60 8.95 -37.63
C ARG A 699 -9.44 9.83 -36.40
N LEU A 700 -8.21 10.30 -36.19
CA LEU A 700 -7.84 11.13 -35.04
C LEU A 700 -7.21 12.44 -35.52
N GLY A 701 -7.35 13.50 -34.73
CA GLY A 701 -6.76 14.82 -35.00
C GLY A 701 -6.94 15.83 -33.87
N ASP A 702 -6.47 17.05 -34.10
CA ASP A 702 -6.61 18.17 -33.15
C ASP A 702 -8.08 18.61 -33.03
N ALA A 703 -8.49 18.96 -31.80
CA ALA A 703 -9.77 19.54 -31.48
C ALA A 703 -9.64 21.07 -31.26
N PRO A 704 -10.75 21.85 -31.31
CA PRO A 704 -10.69 23.29 -31.08
C PRO A 704 -10.18 23.64 -29.67
N GLY A 705 -8.91 24.05 -29.59
CA GLY A 705 -8.22 24.40 -28.34
C GLY A 705 -7.57 23.23 -27.58
N ASP A 706 -7.60 22.01 -28.11
CA ASP A 706 -7.00 20.82 -27.49
C ASP A 706 -6.32 19.94 -28.57
N LYS A 707 -5.00 19.77 -28.48
CA LYS A 707 -4.20 19.05 -29.50
C LYS A 707 -4.06 17.57 -29.18
N LEU A 708 -3.83 16.72 -30.17
CA LEU A 708 -3.50 15.30 -29.94
C LEU A 708 -1.99 15.02 -29.92
N ASP A 709 -1.21 15.87 -29.24
CA ASP A 709 0.25 15.74 -29.14
C ASP A 709 0.77 14.74 -28.09
N ALA A 710 -0.09 14.21 -27.21
CA ALA A 710 0.28 13.31 -26.11
C ALA A 710 -0.86 12.33 -25.76
N ALA A 711 -1.24 11.48 -26.72
CA ALA A 711 -2.26 10.45 -26.50
C ALA A 711 -1.71 9.29 -25.64
N GLY A 712 -2.52 8.68 -24.78
CA GLY A 712 -2.12 7.53 -23.96
C GLY A 712 -1.94 6.25 -24.78
N SER A 713 -0.86 5.51 -24.49
CA SER A 713 -0.62 4.13 -24.88
C SER A 713 -0.34 3.30 -23.63
N PHE A 714 -0.92 2.11 -23.51
CA PHE A 714 -0.93 1.34 -22.26
C PHE A 714 -0.42 -0.10 -22.45
N ALA A 715 0.20 -0.68 -21.43
CA ALA A 715 0.23 -2.13 -21.27
C ALA A 715 -1.02 -2.58 -20.49
N PRO A 716 -1.71 -3.66 -20.89
CA PRO A 716 -2.68 -4.33 -20.02
C PRO A 716 -1.96 -4.94 -18.81
N VAL A 717 -2.44 -4.71 -17.59
CA VAL A 717 -1.90 -5.33 -16.36
C VAL A 717 -1.78 -6.85 -16.49
N SER A 718 -2.67 -7.52 -17.22
CA SER A 718 -2.62 -8.98 -17.43
C SER A 718 -1.41 -9.50 -18.23
N ASP A 719 -0.66 -8.62 -18.92
CA ASP A 719 0.60 -8.97 -19.58
C ASP A 719 1.78 -9.01 -18.58
N GLU A 720 1.67 -8.28 -17.46
CA GLU A 720 2.66 -8.15 -16.37
C GLU A 720 2.28 -9.04 -15.15
N LEU A 721 0.98 -9.19 -14.87
CA LEU A 721 0.39 -9.98 -13.78
C LEU A 721 -0.61 -11.01 -14.36
N PRO A 722 -0.15 -12.22 -14.73
CA PRO A 722 -0.98 -13.19 -15.47
C PRO A 722 -2.29 -13.59 -14.74
N PRO A 723 -3.46 -13.59 -15.43
CA PRO A 723 -4.77 -13.88 -14.81
C PRO A 723 -4.97 -15.26 -14.17
N ALA A 724 -3.98 -16.16 -14.26
CA ALA A 724 -3.95 -17.43 -13.54
C ALA A 724 -3.47 -17.28 -12.09
N GLY A 725 -2.63 -16.28 -11.80
CA GLY A 725 -2.25 -15.89 -10.44
C GLY A 725 -3.01 -14.65 -9.93
N PHE A 726 -3.36 -13.73 -10.84
CA PHE A 726 -3.96 -12.44 -10.51
C PHE A 726 -5.33 -12.23 -11.21
N PRO A 727 -6.32 -13.11 -11.00
CA PRO A 727 -7.61 -13.06 -11.70
C PRO A 727 -8.38 -11.75 -11.49
N GLN A 728 -8.15 -11.04 -10.38
CA GLN A 728 -8.74 -9.74 -10.04
C GLN A 728 -8.27 -8.58 -10.93
N PHE A 729 -7.12 -8.72 -11.60
CA PHE A 729 -6.55 -7.70 -12.50
C PHE A 729 -6.67 -8.09 -13.97
N ARG A 730 -7.70 -8.88 -14.31
CA ARG A 730 -7.98 -9.29 -15.68
C ARG A 730 -8.29 -8.09 -16.57
N SER A 731 -7.40 -7.83 -17.52
CA SER A 731 -7.47 -6.77 -18.50
C SER A 731 -7.05 -7.27 -19.88
N ALA A 732 -7.44 -6.55 -20.92
CA ALA A 732 -7.08 -6.87 -22.30
C ALA A 732 -6.93 -5.61 -23.16
N ALA A 733 -5.98 -5.65 -24.09
CA ALA A 733 -5.87 -4.66 -25.16
C ALA A 733 -7.19 -4.56 -25.95
N ALA A 734 -7.70 -3.34 -26.08
CA ALA A 734 -8.98 -3.02 -26.74
C ALA A 734 -8.80 -2.24 -28.06
N GLY A 735 -7.57 -1.96 -28.47
CA GLY A 735 -7.28 -1.35 -29.76
C GLY A 735 -5.88 -0.75 -29.81
N ASP A 736 -5.40 -0.46 -31.01
CA ASP A 736 -4.03 -0.07 -31.29
C ASP A 736 -4.00 1.19 -32.19
N TYR A 737 -2.97 2.04 -32.07
CA TYR A 737 -2.77 3.16 -33.00
C TYR A 737 -2.20 2.64 -34.33
N THR A 738 -2.68 3.19 -35.44
CA THR A 738 -2.33 2.71 -36.79
C THR A 738 -1.88 3.86 -37.69
N ALA A 739 -0.94 3.56 -38.58
CA ALA A 739 -0.45 4.55 -39.55
C ALA A 739 -1.54 4.91 -40.57
N ALA A 740 -1.44 6.09 -41.18
CA ALA A 740 -2.42 6.58 -42.15
C ALA A 740 -2.68 5.60 -43.31
N GLY A 741 -1.66 4.83 -43.71
CA GLY A 741 -1.70 3.82 -44.78
C GLY A 741 -2.15 2.41 -44.39
N GLY A 742 -2.66 2.17 -43.18
CA GLY A 742 -3.33 0.91 -42.83
C GLY A 742 -2.44 -0.27 -42.41
N ALA A 743 -1.12 -0.12 -42.45
CA ALA A 743 -0.23 -0.97 -41.66
C ALA A 743 -0.39 -0.65 -40.16
N ALA A 744 -0.19 -1.64 -39.30
CA ALA A 744 0.14 -1.36 -37.90
C ALA A 744 1.37 -0.43 -37.87
N ALA A 745 1.39 0.55 -36.96
CA ALA A 745 2.61 1.30 -36.73
C ALA A 745 3.65 0.31 -36.18
N GLY A 746 4.71 0.05 -36.95
CA GLY A 746 5.80 -0.80 -36.51
C GLY A 746 6.37 -0.27 -35.20
N HIS A 747 6.76 -1.16 -34.29
CA HIS A 747 7.60 -0.72 -33.17
C HIS A 747 8.85 -0.03 -33.74
N PRO A 748 9.35 1.04 -33.10
CA PRO A 748 10.37 1.89 -33.69
C PRO A 748 11.76 1.26 -33.61
N ASP A 749 11.98 0.21 -34.40
CA ASP A 749 13.26 -0.46 -34.63
C ASP A 749 14.33 0.59 -34.97
N GLY A 750 15.31 0.74 -34.07
CA GLY A 750 16.42 1.68 -34.22
C GLY A 750 16.21 3.08 -33.60
N ALA A 751 15.12 3.36 -32.90
CA ALA A 751 14.92 4.64 -32.20
C ALA A 751 15.71 4.73 -30.88
N THR A 752 17.04 4.68 -30.95
CA THR A 752 17.99 4.91 -29.83
C THR A 752 17.99 6.34 -29.27
N GLY A 753 17.01 7.17 -29.67
CA GLY A 753 16.75 8.52 -29.19
C GLY A 753 15.48 8.68 -28.34
N ALA A 754 14.72 7.61 -28.10
CA ALA A 754 13.56 7.63 -27.19
C ALA A 754 14.03 7.75 -25.73
N ARG A 755 14.34 8.98 -25.29
CA ARG A 755 14.72 9.27 -23.90
C ARG A 755 13.56 8.94 -22.97
N CYS A 756 13.82 8.07 -21.99
CA CYS A 756 12.96 7.87 -20.83
C CYS A 756 13.09 9.10 -19.90
N THR A 757 12.32 10.13 -20.21
CA THR A 757 12.19 11.38 -19.47
C THR A 757 10.71 11.72 -19.35
N GLU A 758 10.27 12.18 -18.17
CA GLU A 758 8.87 12.24 -17.67
C GLU A 758 8.37 10.94 -16.99
N PRO A 759 7.43 11.02 -16.01
CA PRO A 759 7.38 10.08 -14.89
C PRO A 759 6.46 8.85 -15.03
N ASP A 760 5.74 8.68 -16.15
CA ASP A 760 4.53 7.84 -16.19
C ASP A 760 4.76 6.29 -16.28
N VAL A 761 6.01 5.81 -16.20
CA VAL A 761 6.35 4.36 -16.28
C VAL A 761 5.99 3.61 -14.99
N THR A 762 5.30 2.48 -15.11
CA THR A 762 4.65 1.75 -14.00
C THR A 762 4.70 0.21 -14.19
N LEU A 763 4.46 -0.58 -13.15
CA LEU A 763 4.66 -2.07 -13.11
C LEU A 763 5.97 -2.62 -13.73
N ARG A 764 7.12 -2.05 -13.41
CA ARG A 764 7.98 -2.49 -12.28
C ARG A 764 8.61 -3.90 -12.31
N ASP A 765 8.22 -4.85 -13.18
CA ASP A 765 8.94 -6.14 -13.29
C ASP A 765 9.75 -6.27 -14.61
N SER A 766 9.43 -5.42 -15.60
CA SER A 766 10.15 -5.29 -16.87
C SER A 766 11.42 -4.44 -16.77
N THR A 767 12.53 -4.90 -17.34
CA THR A 767 13.68 -4.04 -17.72
C THR A 767 13.24 -3.05 -18.82
N CYS A 768 14.01 -1.99 -19.08
CA CYS A 768 13.69 -1.07 -20.19
C CYS A 768 13.65 -1.76 -21.58
N ALA A 769 14.30 -2.91 -21.74
CA ALA A 769 14.15 -3.74 -22.94
C ALA A 769 12.76 -4.39 -22.98
N ALA A 770 12.38 -5.13 -21.92
CA ALA A 770 11.05 -5.75 -21.85
C ALA A 770 9.90 -4.73 -21.87
N ALA A 771 10.11 -3.50 -21.37
CA ALA A 771 9.12 -2.42 -21.45
C ALA A 771 8.96 -1.86 -22.88
N ALA A 772 9.95 -2.03 -23.75
CA ALA A 772 9.91 -1.67 -25.18
C ALA A 772 9.34 -2.81 -26.04
N ASP A 773 9.54 -4.08 -25.63
CA ASP A 773 8.92 -5.27 -26.25
C ASP A 773 7.45 -5.50 -25.80
N ALA A 774 7.02 -4.93 -24.68
CA ALA A 774 5.66 -5.07 -24.16
C ALA A 774 4.63 -4.40 -25.07
N ARG A 775 3.62 -5.16 -25.52
CA ARG A 775 2.61 -4.69 -26.48
C ARG A 775 1.85 -3.47 -25.94
N ARG A 776 2.00 -2.33 -26.63
CA ARG A 776 1.32 -1.08 -26.29
C ARG A 776 0.01 -0.91 -27.04
N ALA A 777 -1.10 -0.88 -26.30
CA ALA A 777 -2.44 -0.67 -26.80
C ALA A 777 -2.89 0.80 -26.62
N ALA A 778 -3.62 1.34 -27.60
CA ALA A 778 -4.25 2.66 -27.54
C ALA A 778 -5.51 2.69 -26.65
N ALA A 779 -6.07 1.51 -26.37
CA ALA A 779 -7.18 1.32 -25.45
C ALA A 779 -7.03 0.01 -24.67
N VAL A 780 -7.56 -0.03 -23.44
CA VAL A 780 -7.58 -1.21 -22.56
C VAL A 780 -9.00 -1.43 -22.04
N SER A 781 -9.33 -2.67 -21.69
CA SER A 781 -10.63 -3.07 -21.18
C SER A 781 -10.51 -4.05 -20.01
N THR A 782 -11.46 -3.98 -19.07
CA THR A 782 -11.73 -4.98 -18.03
C THR A 782 -13.19 -5.44 -18.15
N ALA A 783 -13.68 -6.25 -17.20
CA ALA A 783 -15.10 -6.65 -17.16
C ALA A 783 -16.09 -5.51 -16.81
N GLY A 784 -15.61 -4.36 -16.30
CA GLY A 784 -16.46 -3.22 -15.93
C GLY A 784 -16.02 -1.87 -16.51
N THR A 785 -14.83 -1.80 -17.12
CA THR A 785 -14.22 -0.55 -17.58
C THR A 785 -13.64 -0.65 -18.98
N VAL A 786 -13.70 0.45 -19.73
CA VAL A 786 -12.92 0.68 -20.97
C VAL A 786 -12.18 1.99 -20.83
N LEU A 787 -10.88 1.98 -21.15
CA LEU A 787 -9.99 3.14 -21.13
C LEU A 787 -9.51 3.44 -22.54
N LEU A 788 -9.73 4.68 -23.01
CA LEU A 788 -9.26 5.22 -24.28
C LEU A 788 -8.15 6.26 -24.03
N GLY A 789 -7.00 6.13 -24.70
CA GLY A 789 -5.88 7.08 -24.58
C GLY A 789 -6.10 8.45 -25.24
N PHE A 790 -7.30 8.72 -25.73
CA PHE A 790 -7.68 9.96 -26.39
C PHE A 790 -9.13 10.29 -26.03
N GLY A 791 -9.46 11.58 -25.93
CA GLY A 791 -10.82 12.05 -25.77
C GLY A 791 -11.61 12.02 -27.09
N LEU A 792 -12.94 11.85 -27.02
CA LEU A 792 -13.80 11.82 -28.21
C LEU A 792 -13.77 13.13 -29.01
N GLN A 793 -13.36 14.26 -28.41
CA GLN A 793 -13.17 15.53 -29.14
C GLN A 793 -12.16 15.41 -30.29
N HIS A 794 -11.22 14.46 -30.22
CA HIS A 794 -10.20 14.23 -31.24
C HIS A 794 -10.62 13.34 -32.40
N VAL A 795 -11.82 12.72 -32.35
CA VAL A 795 -12.40 11.97 -33.46
C VAL A 795 -13.27 12.94 -34.26
N PRO A 796 -12.88 13.40 -35.47
CA PRO A 796 -13.57 14.52 -36.11
C PRO A 796 -14.97 14.16 -36.60
N ASP A 797 -15.15 12.93 -37.07
CA ASP A 797 -16.38 12.44 -37.71
C ASP A 797 -17.43 12.03 -36.65
N PRO A 798 -18.66 12.59 -36.66
CA PRO A 798 -19.70 12.25 -35.69
C PRO A 798 -20.15 10.79 -35.72
N ALA A 799 -20.13 10.13 -36.89
CA ALA A 799 -20.51 8.73 -37.01
C ALA A 799 -19.42 7.81 -36.43
N GLU A 800 -18.14 8.15 -36.66
CA GLU A 800 -17.01 7.47 -36.01
C GLU A 800 -17.05 7.64 -34.48
N ARG A 801 -17.39 8.84 -33.97
CA ARG A 801 -17.63 9.06 -32.52
C ARG A 801 -18.75 8.18 -31.96
N SER A 802 -19.91 8.17 -32.61
CA SER A 802 -21.06 7.35 -32.19
C SER A 802 -20.70 5.85 -32.16
N ALA A 803 -20.04 5.35 -33.21
CA ALA A 803 -19.62 3.94 -33.30
C ALA A 803 -18.67 3.54 -32.16
N LEU A 804 -17.68 4.39 -31.85
CA LEU A 804 -16.70 4.14 -30.78
C LEU A 804 -17.35 4.13 -29.38
N ILE A 805 -18.14 5.15 -29.02
CA ILE A 805 -18.78 5.18 -27.70
C ILE A 805 -19.85 4.09 -27.56
N SER A 806 -20.55 3.76 -28.66
CA SER A 806 -21.48 2.61 -28.72
C SER A 806 -20.79 1.28 -28.47
N ALA A 807 -19.56 1.10 -28.97
CA ALA A 807 -18.79 -0.11 -28.71
C ALA A 807 -18.36 -0.18 -27.24
N ALA A 808 -17.70 0.86 -26.72
CA ALA A 808 -17.24 0.90 -25.33
C ALA A 808 -18.37 0.69 -24.31
N LEU A 809 -19.54 1.32 -24.53
CA LEU A 809 -20.72 1.14 -23.67
C LEU A 809 -21.45 -0.21 -23.84
N ARG A 810 -21.11 -1.02 -24.86
CA ARG A 810 -21.49 -2.45 -24.89
C ARG A 810 -20.48 -3.28 -24.12
N SER A 811 -19.18 -3.06 -24.34
CA SER A 811 -18.08 -3.83 -23.73
C SER A 811 -18.17 -3.90 -22.19
N VAL A 812 -18.62 -2.82 -21.54
CA VAL A 812 -18.73 -2.73 -20.07
C VAL A 812 -20.06 -3.25 -19.50
N LYS A 813 -21.05 -3.64 -20.33
CA LYS A 813 -22.39 -4.04 -19.85
C LYS A 813 -22.62 -5.55 -19.77
N GLY A 814 -21.70 -6.36 -20.32
CA GLY A 814 -21.82 -7.82 -20.44
C GLY A 814 -22.35 -8.25 -21.81
#